data_AF-A0A9K3KHQ5-F1
#
_entry.id   AF-A0A9K3KHQ5-F1
#
_cell.length_a   1.000
_cell.length_b   1.000
_cell.length_c   1.000
_cell.angle_alpha   90.00
_cell.angle_beta   90.00
_cell.angle_gamma   90.00
#
_symmetry.space_group_name_H-M   'P 1'
#
loop_
_entity.id
_entity.type
_entity.pdbx_description
1 polymer ?
#
loop_
_entity_poly.entity_id
_entity_poly.type
_entity_poly.pdbx_seq_one_letter_code
_entity_poly.pdbx_strand_id
1 'polypeptide(L)'
;MMNPSRVQHRAVVDSMTVVVIGRQQTWICRRTVLQRIILLLLPLSLQAFLLSPRKHSRIPTATTSSSWQQQRLPSTTTTTTTTIFFFPHSNVDEHHQRPMRPLDGRISSSLPHQKYNVSLLLIDHYDSFTYNLYDMLAQLTVHPPVVVTKDAKDVDLAYLEKFDGIILSPGPGSPHEQPLLSHEAIQKFPHKPVLGVCLGHQLMALAYGATVDCAPKPIHGQDHWIVQQGHNNNVHTMSQKDGTTNDGTETASSRQQHKLHHPSLLESLPSSFRVVRYHSICAYNLPDDELVVTATSSDDNVVQAIQHLQYPHYGVQFHPESIGTQHGMDILKNFVEIVVDTQRQQEAEEKPHATLSSASSRSHQSTTAEPLPQSPTRTARFRVMMHKVLSSVQSVVEPLQVFERYYAHQRYSVWLDSSSYPSRGELDILAAPSRRDNDSDVLEYFQGHDGRDILSRLEDELFGHHESASTIIGWIPNKCGNLTLDETLIEWRDETSRECATTDIDTPPFHYRGGYLGFLGYEVRHDTQRYLQHRDNTNNHATPTSRTNEKHGVPTAAFFLARQSMLYHHPTESWYLIGLVEKDEDIQENLEWMNAILQDFDTWEENEEESPYASTTDHFAPTLEFIPSRSKATYEQDIADCHEHIRRGDSYELCLTNQLQARVGRAKRSTADLYKRLRRGNPAPYSAYFRWNLPSSFHGDNRWIDCPQPSSLVICSSSPERFMSVSREQPHPEIPPFLQAEAKPIKGTRARVIPQNGISRTDAEAREDERRARSLELSLKNRAENLMIVDLLRNDLSRVCKVGSVHVSKLMDIESFATVHQMVSTIRGTLSESKTSIDLLRASFPGGSMTGAPKIRTMELLEELEQQVERGPYSGSLGYLSVNGCMDMNIIIRSAVLAPSTDDETWKVSIGAGGAITALSEAQDEYEEMQLKARAVVAAVQDWASKPGMESSKEMMQGNKNATTTVTMAK
;
A
#
# COMPACT_ATOMS: atom_id res chain seq x y z
N MET A 1 -66.56 11.91 -11.15
CA MET A 1 -67.23 10.71 -11.71
C MET A 1 -66.49 10.28 -12.96
N MET A 2 -66.62 9.01 -13.38
CA MET A 2 -65.85 8.41 -14.48
C MET A 2 -66.55 8.56 -15.86
N ASN A 3 -65.74 8.61 -16.93
CA ASN A 3 -65.97 7.92 -18.22
C ASN A 3 -67.17 8.32 -19.14
N PRO A 4 -67.22 7.87 -20.42
CA PRO A 4 -66.08 7.75 -21.37
C PRO A 4 -66.40 8.04 -22.88
N SER A 5 -65.35 8.43 -23.63
CA SER A 5 -64.97 7.95 -25.00
C SER A 5 -65.88 7.98 -26.25
N ARG A 6 -65.17 8.14 -27.40
CA ARG A 6 -65.48 7.86 -28.84
C ARG A 6 -65.87 9.07 -29.71
N VAL A 7 -65.08 9.56 -30.67
CA VAL A 7 -64.33 8.99 -31.84
C VAL A 7 -65.07 9.22 -33.16
N GLN A 8 -64.41 9.88 -34.13
CA GLN A 8 -64.64 9.77 -35.58
C GLN A 8 -63.34 10.05 -36.37
N HIS A 9 -63.28 9.64 -37.64
CA HIS A 9 -62.06 9.55 -38.47
C HIS A 9 -62.21 10.15 -39.88
N ARG A 10 -61.14 10.79 -40.38
CA ARG A 10 -60.67 10.87 -41.80
C ARG A 10 -59.27 11.55 -41.76
N ALA A 11 -58.14 11.03 -42.27
CA ALA A 11 -57.79 10.33 -43.53
C ALA A 11 -57.67 11.32 -44.72
N VAL A 12 -56.62 11.37 -45.58
CA VAL A 12 -55.44 10.50 -45.89
C VAL A 12 -54.26 11.38 -46.42
N VAL A 13 -53.00 10.90 -46.44
CA VAL A 13 -52.02 10.89 -47.58
C VAL A 13 -50.67 10.30 -47.16
N ASP A 14 -50.14 9.43 -48.02
CA ASP A 14 -49.18 8.34 -47.77
C ASP A 14 -47.69 8.70 -47.64
N SER A 15 -46.93 7.94 -46.82
CA SER A 15 -45.88 6.98 -47.25
C SER A 15 -45.00 6.55 -46.05
N MET A 16 -45.15 5.37 -45.44
CA MET A 16 -44.57 4.07 -45.83
C MET A 16 -43.07 4.13 -46.23
N THR A 17 -42.15 3.38 -45.61
CA THR A 17 -42.15 1.89 -45.68
C THR A 17 -41.26 1.22 -44.60
N VAL A 18 -41.77 0.12 -44.01
CA VAL A 18 -41.08 -1.01 -43.31
C VAL A 18 -40.33 -0.76 -41.98
N VAL A 19 -40.80 -1.49 -40.96
CA VAL A 19 -40.03 -1.99 -39.80
C VAL A 19 -39.65 -3.45 -40.06
N VAL A 20 -38.44 -3.89 -39.68
CA VAL A 20 -38.12 -5.33 -39.53
C VAL A 20 -37.51 -5.57 -38.16
N ILE A 21 -38.07 -6.55 -37.43
CA ILE A 21 -37.52 -7.07 -36.17
C ILE A 21 -36.71 -8.32 -36.49
N GLY A 22 -35.48 -8.42 -35.96
CA GLY A 22 -34.64 -9.62 -36.14
C GLY A 22 -33.51 -9.70 -35.13
N ARG A 23 -33.48 -10.78 -34.33
CA ARG A 23 -32.32 -11.19 -33.52
C ARG A 23 -31.38 -12.04 -34.39
N GLN A 24 -30.07 -11.75 -34.40
CA GLN A 24 -29.05 -12.71 -33.91
C GLN A 24 -27.60 -12.17 -33.99
N GLN A 25 -26.69 -12.95 -33.42
CA GLN A 25 -25.26 -12.76 -33.20
C GLN A 25 -24.46 -12.35 -34.45
N THR A 26 -23.44 -11.49 -34.29
CA THR A 26 -22.00 -11.89 -34.32
C THR A 26 -21.06 -10.67 -34.13
N TRP A 27 -19.80 -10.95 -33.78
CA TRP A 27 -18.71 -9.95 -33.67
C TRP A 27 -18.16 -9.55 -35.05
N ILE A 28 -17.57 -8.33 -35.17
CA ILE A 28 -16.24 -8.00 -35.78
C ILE A 28 -16.10 -6.49 -36.12
N CYS A 29 -14.87 -5.95 -36.01
CA CYS A 29 -14.36 -4.67 -36.56
C CYS A 29 -15.04 -3.32 -36.18
N ARG A 30 -14.67 -2.75 -35.01
CA ARG A 30 -14.61 -1.29 -34.80
C ARG A 30 -13.15 -0.77 -34.87
N ARG A 31 -12.53 -0.75 -36.06
CA ARG A 31 -11.18 -0.16 -36.26
C ARG A 31 -11.05 0.81 -37.44
N THR A 32 -12.01 0.82 -38.37
CA THR A 32 -11.98 1.58 -39.63
C THR A 32 -12.65 2.96 -39.57
N VAL A 33 -13.39 3.29 -38.51
CA VAL A 33 -14.08 4.59 -38.37
C VAL A 33 -13.13 5.69 -37.87
N LEU A 34 -12.36 5.43 -36.80
CA LEU A 34 -11.44 6.42 -36.22
C LEU A 34 -10.36 6.90 -37.21
N GLN A 35 -9.86 6.01 -38.06
CA GLN A 35 -8.84 6.36 -39.07
C GLN A 35 -9.33 7.37 -40.12
N ARG A 36 -10.65 7.54 -40.34
CA ARG A 36 -11.18 8.50 -41.31
C ARG A 36 -11.34 9.92 -40.76
N ILE A 37 -11.38 10.09 -39.43
CA ILE A 37 -11.50 11.42 -38.80
C ILE A 37 -10.12 12.08 -38.70
N ILE A 38 -9.09 11.32 -38.29
CA ILE A 38 -7.72 11.83 -38.11
C ILE A 38 -7.09 12.34 -39.42
N LEU A 39 -7.48 11.77 -40.57
CA LEU A 39 -6.96 12.16 -41.89
C LEU A 39 -7.46 13.52 -42.43
N LEU A 40 -8.43 14.16 -41.76
CA LEU A 40 -8.97 15.48 -42.15
C LEU A 40 -8.33 16.67 -41.41
N LEU A 41 -7.42 16.42 -40.46
CA LEU A 41 -6.85 17.45 -39.57
C LEU A 41 -5.32 17.63 -39.69
N LEU A 42 -4.69 17.09 -40.74
CA LEU A 42 -3.25 17.19 -40.97
C LEU A 42 -2.91 18.00 -42.24
N PRO A 43 -1.90 18.90 -42.19
CA PRO A 43 -1.53 19.74 -43.32
C PRO A 43 -0.90 18.94 -44.47
N LEU A 44 -1.06 19.47 -45.69
CA LEU A 44 -0.74 18.81 -46.97
C LEU A 44 0.72 18.31 -47.13
N SER A 45 1.67 18.82 -46.34
CA SER A 45 3.08 18.44 -46.41
C SER A 45 3.40 17.01 -45.93
N LEU A 46 2.52 16.37 -45.13
CA LEU A 46 2.76 15.00 -44.62
C LEU A 46 2.07 13.88 -45.43
N GLN A 47 1.19 14.18 -46.38
CA GLN A 47 0.41 13.14 -47.08
C GLN A 47 1.25 12.25 -48.02
N ALA A 48 2.48 12.64 -48.36
CA ALA A 48 3.33 11.97 -49.35
C ALA A 48 4.05 10.69 -48.85
N PHE A 49 4.01 10.36 -47.55
CA PHE A 49 4.90 9.34 -46.96
C PHE A 49 4.24 8.00 -46.56
N LEU A 50 2.93 7.83 -46.80
CA LEU A 50 2.15 6.70 -46.24
C LEU A 50 1.55 5.71 -47.26
N LEU A 51 2.03 5.68 -48.51
CA LEU A 51 1.54 4.76 -49.55
C LEU A 51 2.67 4.07 -50.35
N SER A 52 3.26 3.02 -49.76
CA SER A 52 3.97 1.97 -50.54
C SER A 52 4.06 0.66 -49.74
N PRO A 53 3.58 -0.49 -50.26
CA PRO A 53 3.69 -1.78 -49.59
C PRO A 53 5.04 -2.46 -49.88
N ARG A 54 5.58 -3.23 -48.92
CA ARG A 54 6.65 -4.21 -49.17
C ARG A 54 6.42 -5.51 -48.41
N LYS A 55 6.47 -6.63 -49.16
CA LYS A 55 6.67 -7.99 -48.63
C LYS A 55 8.18 -8.29 -48.51
N HIS A 56 8.52 -9.43 -47.92
CA HIS A 56 9.89 -9.99 -47.80
C HIS A 56 10.73 -9.82 -49.09
N SER A 57 12.05 -9.58 -49.03
CA SER A 57 13.02 -10.62 -48.65
C SER A 57 14.50 -10.15 -48.78
N ARG A 58 15.40 -10.92 -48.15
CA ARG A 58 16.85 -11.16 -48.44
C ARG A 58 17.76 -10.03 -49.00
N ILE A 59 18.76 -9.68 -48.19
CA ILE A 59 20.23 -9.60 -48.49
C ILE A 59 20.59 -10.00 -49.95
N PRO A 60 21.31 -9.16 -50.74
CA PRO A 60 22.78 -9.10 -50.59
C PRO A 60 23.55 -7.79 -50.90
N THR A 61 24.69 -7.69 -50.19
CA THR A 61 26.03 -7.12 -50.52
C THR A 61 26.28 -6.10 -51.66
N ALA A 62 27.16 -5.13 -51.33
CA ALA A 62 28.42 -4.76 -52.02
C ALA A 62 28.57 -3.38 -52.69
N THR A 63 29.85 -2.97 -52.71
CA THR A 63 30.57 -2.15 -53.72
C THR A 63 30.42 -0.61 -53.80
N THR A 64 31.32 0.05 -53.06
CA THR A 64 32.39 0.97 -53.56
C THR A 64 32.10 2.41 -54.03
N SER A 65 33.20 3.20 -53.98
CA SER A 65 33.43 4.59 -54.44
C SER A 65 32.59 5.68 -53.75
N SER A 66 33.12 6.57 -52.89
CA SER A 66 34.31 7.46 -52.98
C SER A 66 34.11 8.61 -53.99
N SER A 67 34.49 9.88 -53.73
CA SER A 67 35.81 10.30 -53.22
C SER A 67 35.96 11.85 -53.21
N TRP A 68 37.09 12.36 -52.68
CA TRP A 68 37.66 13.72 -52.83
C TRP A 68 36.90 14.91 -52.18
N GLN A 69 37.54 15.91 -51.53
CA GLN A 69 38.85 15.97 -50.86
C GLN A 69 39.01 17.29 -50.05
N GLN A 70 40.03 17.36 -49.17
CA GLN A 70 40.83 18.57 -48.84
C GLN A 70 40.16 19.76 -48.07
N GLN A 71 40.86 20.54 -47.22
CA GLN A 71 42.20 20.43 -46.58
C GLN A 71 42.39 21.52 -45.48
N ARG A 72 42.97 21.19 -44.30
CA ARG A 72 44.26 21.75 -43.79
C ARG A 72 44.54 21.44 -42.30
N LEU A 73 45.84 21.42 -42.02
CA LEU A 73 46.59 21.14 -40.77
C LEU A 73 47.30 22.46 -40.32
N PRO A 74 48.18 22.53 -39.28
CA PRO A 74 48.83 21.51 -38.44
C PRO A 74 48.66 21.80 -36.91
N SER A 75 49.31 21.21 -35.88
CA SER A 75 50.30 20.11 -35.61
C SER A 75 50.20 19.78 -34.08
N THR A 76 50.98 18.94 -33.36
CA THR A 76 52.34 18.36 -33.47
C THR A 76 52.45 16.91 -32.91
N THR A 77 53.65 16.35 -33.07
CA THR A 77 54.32 15.18 -32.49
C THR A 77 54.29 15.08 -30.94
N THR A 78 54.59 13.94 -30.29
CA THR A 78 55.63 12.92 -30.63
C THR A 78 55.30 11.50 -30.15
N THR A 79 56.00 10.49 -30.67
CA THR A 79 55.71 9.04 -30.54
C THR A 79 56.86 8.27 -29.87
N THR A 80 56.57 7.16 -29.19
CA THR A 80 57.52 6.04 -28.99
C THR A 80 56.75 4.70 -28.96
N THR A 81 57.41 3.58 -29.23
CA THR A 81 56.79 2.30 -29.66
C THR A 81 57.51 1.10 -29.04
N THR A 82 56.83 -0.04 -28.81
CA THR A 82 57.23 -1.42 -29.19
C THR A 82 56.40 -2.53 -28.49
N THR A 83 55.48 -3.12 -29.25
CA THR A 83 55.24 -4.57 -29.47
C THR A 83 55.24 -5.58 -28.31
N ILE A 84 54.11 -6.28 -28.15
CA ILE A 84 53.99 -7.67 -27.63
C ILE A 84 53.08 -8.48 -28.61
N PHE A 85 53.21 -9.82 -28.61
CA PHE A 85 52.67 -10.74 -29.62
C PHE A 85 51.17 -11.06 -29.51
N PHE A 86 50.58 -11.49 -30.64
CA PHE A 86 49.23 -12.06 -30.72
C PHE A 86 49.20 -13.55 -30.30
N PHE A 87 48.24 -13.91 -29.44
CA PHE A 87 47.57 -15.21 -29.43
C PHE A 87 46.06 -14.99 -29.20
N PRO A 88 45.15 -15.82 -29.75
CA PRO A 88 43.72 -15.57 -29.67
C PRO A 88 43.13 -16.07 -28.34
N HIS A 89 42.46 -15.18 -27.60
CA HIS A 89 41.54 -15.58 -26.53
C HIS A 89 40.09 -15.59 -27.03
N SER A 90 39.33 -16.53 -26.48
CA SER A 90 37.91 -16.75 -26.72
C SER A 90 37.04 -15.59 -26.23
N ASN A 91 35.93 -15.32 -26.94
CA ASN A 91 34.91 -14.41 -26.45
C ASN A 91 34.42 -14.82 -25.06
N VAL A 92 34.49 -13.89 -24.11
CA VAL A 92 33.65 -13.87 -22.92
C VAL A 92 32.65 -12.74 -23.16
N ASP A 93 31.41 -13.08 -23.51
CA ASP A 93 30.36 -12.08 -23.70
C ASP A 93 29.91 -11.56 -22.33
N GLU A 94 30.20 -10.30 -22.02
CA GLU A 94 29.65 -9.63 -20.84
C GLU A 94 28.11 -9.53 -20.96
N HIS A 95 27.39 -10.43 -20.29
CA HIS A 95 25.95 -10.37 -20.17
C HIS A 95 25.53 -9.19 -19.27
N HIS A 96 25.49 -8.00 -19.86
CA HIS A 96 24.84 -6.82 -19.27
C HIS A 96 23.42 -7.20 -18.83
N GLN A 97 23.15 -7.03 -17.53
CA GLN A 97 21.83 -7.23 -16.93
C GLN A 97 20.81 -6.35 -17.66
N ARG A 98 19.90 -6.97 -18.40
CA ARG A 98 18.76 -6.25 -18.98
C ARG A 98 17.74 -5.99 -17.87
N PRO A 99 17.22 -4.76 -17.71
CA PRO A 99 16.24 -4.47 -16.67
C PRO A 99 14.98 -5.30 -16.88
N MET A 100 14.26 -5.56 -15.78
CA MET A 100 12.85 -5.99 -15.84
C MET A 100 12.12 -5.10 -16.85
N ARG A 101 11.60 -5.69 -17.91
CA ARG A 101 10.41 -5.12 -18.55
C ARG A 101 9.25 -5.33 -17.59
N PRO A 102 8.26 -4.43 -17.54
CA PRO A 102 6.96 -4.80 -17.01
C PRO A 102 6.51 -6.07 -17.71
N LEU A 103 6.28 -7.14 -16.93
CA LEU A 103 5.40 -8.20 -17.37
C LEU A 103 4.03 -7.53 -17.51
N ASP A 104 3.43 -7.56 -18.71
CA ASP A 104 2.03 -7.21 -18.85
C ASP A 104 1.26 -8.03 -17.82
N GLY A 105 0.50 -7.38 -16.92
CA GLY A 105 -0.18 -8.02 -15.77
C GLY A 105 -1.23 -9.07 -16.12
N ARG A 106 -1.30 -9.46 -17.39
CA ARG A 106 -1.98 -10.64 -17.92
C ARG A 106 -1.14 -11.86 -17.59
N ILE A 107 -1.48 -12.51 -16.47
CA ILE A 107 -1.04 -13.87 -16.15
C ILE A 107 -1.28 -14.75 -17.39
N SER A 108 -0.19 -15.17 -18.06
CA SER A 108 -0.23 -15.88 -19.34
C SER A 108 -0.28 -17.40 -19.16
N SER A 109 -0.96 -17.86 -18.11
CA SER A 109 -1.43 -19.24 -18.00
C SER A 109 -2.96 -19.23 -18.11
N SER A 110 -3.50 -20.03 -19.03
CA SER A 110 -4.94 -20.26 -19.10
C SER A 110 -5.35 -21.05 -17.86
N LEU A 111 -6.00 -20.38 -16.89
CA LEU A 111 -6.57 -21.03 -15.71
C LEU A 111 -7.32 -22.30 -16.12
N PRO A 112 -7.09 -23.44 -15.45
CA PRO A 112 -7.69 -24.70 -15.86
C PRO A 112 -9.22 -24.58 -15.81
N HIS A 113 -9.89 -24.96 -16.90
CA HIS A 113 -11.35 -24.89 -17.01
C HIS A 113 -12.10 -25.75 -15.97
N GLN A 114 -11.37 -26.60 -15.25
CA GLN A 114 -11.87 -27.41 -14.14
C GLN A 114 -10.85 -27.36 -13.00
N LYS A 115 -11.32 -26.99 -11.81
CA LYS A 115 -10.53 -26.99 -10.56
C LYS A 115 -10.24 -28.41 -10.07
N TYR A 116 -9.11 -28.60 -9.39
CA TYR A 116 -8.73 -29.89 -8.81
C TYR A 116 -9.47 -30.13 -7.49
N ASN A 117 -10.03 -31.32 -7.32
CA ASN A 117 -10.77 -31.70 -6.10
C ASN A 117 -9.83 -32.33 -5.07
N VAL A 118 -9.06 -31.48 -4.39
CA VAL A 118 -8.13 -31.87 -3.31
C VAL A 118 -8.30 -30.95 -2.09
N SER A 119 -7.94 -31.47 -0.92
CA SER A 119 -7.85 -30.81 0.37
C SER A 119 -6.38 -30.52 0.69
N LEU A 120 -6.01 -29.24 0.81
CA LEU A 120 -4.63 -28.81 1.07
C LEU A 120 -4.51 -28.12 2.43
N LEU A 121 -3.43 -28.39 3.14
CA LEU A 121 -3.03 -27.66 4.34
C LEU A 121 -1.87 -26.70 4.02
N LEU A 122 -1.97 -25.45 4.47
CA LEU A 122 -0.91 -24.45 4.40
C LEU A 122 -0.51 -24.05 5.83
N ILE A 123 0.69 -24.44 6.25
CA ILE A 123 1.24 -24.07 7.57
C ILE A 123 1.92 -22.70 7.43
N ASP A 124 1.34 -21.66 8.06
CA ASP A 124 1.82 -20.27 8.09
C ASP A 124 2.89 -20.10 9.19
N HIS A 125 4.11 -19.73 8.81
CA HIS A 125 5.19 -19.41 9.76
C HIS A 125 5.20 -17.92 10.15
N TYR A 126 4.10 -17.20 9.92
CA TYR A 126 3.91 -15.74 10.10
C TYR A 126 4.64 -14.87 9.05
N ASP A 127 4.70 -15.35 7.81
CA ASP A 127 5.23 -14.57 6.71
C ASP A 127 4.25 -13.51 6.18
N SER A 128 4.77 -12.53 5.44
CA SER A 128 3.98 -11.52 4.72
C SER A 128 3.62 -11.89 3.28
N PHE A 129 3.90 -13.11 2.82
CA PHE A 129 3.48 -13.59 1.50
C PHE A 129 2.57 -14.84 1.56
N THR A 130 2.34 -15.46 2.74
CA THR A 130 1.51 -16.68 2.88
C THR A 130 0.13 -16.59 2.21
N TYR A 131 -0.56 -15.44 2.28
CA TYR A 131 -1.87 -15.33 1.64
C TYR A 131 -1.82 -15.13 0.11
N ASN A 132 -0.64 -14.90 -0.48
CA ASN A 132 -0.45 -14.99 -1.93
C ASN A 132 -0.39 -16.46 -2.39
N LEU A 133 0.29 -17.33 -1.63
CA LEU A 133 0.23 -18.79 -1.84
C LEU A 133 -1.21 -19.32 -1.70
N TYR A 134 -1.92 -18.90 -0.64
CA TYR A 134 -3.33 -19.24 -0.43
C TYR A 134 -4.20 -18.86 -1.63
N ASP A 135 -4.12 -17.62 -2.11
CA ASP A 135 -4.95 -17.15 -3.22
C ASP A 135 -4.69 -17.95 -4.51
N MET A 136 -3.42 -18.16 -4.85
CA MET A 136 -3.05 -18.91 -6.06
C MET A 136 -3.47 -20.39 -5.98
N LEU A 137 -3.29 -21.04 -4.83
CA LEU A 137 -3.78 -22.41 -4.62
C LEU A 137 -5.32 -22.47 -4.64
N ALA A 138 -6.00 -21.52 -4.02
CA ALA A 138 -7.47 -21.42 -4.02
C ALA A 138 -8.05 -21.08 -5.40
N GLN A 139 -7.27 -20.55 -6.35
CA GLN A 139 -7.65 -20.48 -7.77
C GLN A 139 -7.60 -21.86 -8.46
N LEU A 140 -6.69 -22.74 -8.05
CA LEU A 140 -6.51 -24.09 -8.62
C LEU A 140 -7.48 -25.13 -8.04
N THR A 141 -7.79 -25.07 -6.75
CA THR A 141 -8.52 -26.13 -6.03
C THR A 141 -10.03 -25.85 -5.88
N VAL A 142 -10.84 -26.90 -5.76
CA VAL A 142 -12.29 -26.81 -5.47
C VAL A 142 -12.53 -26.29 -4.06
N HIS A 143 -11.82 -26.86 -3.08
CA HIS A 143 -11.79 -26.39 -1.71
C HIS A 143 -10.56 -25.49 -1.51
N PRO A 144 -10.69 -24.25 -1.00
CA PRO A 144 -9.52 -23.42 -0.71
C PRO A 144 -8.65 -24.08 0.37
N PRO A 145 -7.33 -23.87 0.38
CA PRO A 145 -6.46 -24.46 1.40
C PRO A 145 -6.88 -24.06 2.82
N VAL A 146 -6.78 -24.98 3.77
CA VAL A 146 -6.89 -24.65 5.19
C VAL A 146 -5.55 -24.05 5.62
N VAL A 147 -5.59 -22.88 6.26
CA VAL A 147 -4.39 -22.21 6.79
C VAL A 147 -4.36 -22.41 8.31
N VAL A 148 -3.22 -22.87 8.84
CA VAL A 148 -2.96 -23.00 10.29
C VAL A 148 -1.63 -22.34 10.60
N THR A 149 -1.48 -21.72 11.78
CA THR A 149 -0.18 -21.16 12.19
C THR A 149 0.77 -22.27 12.68
N LYS A 150 2.09 -22.04 12.58
CA LYS A 150 3.14 -22.97 13.01
C LYS A 150 3.09 -23.40 14.50
N ASP A 151 2.32 -22.68 15.31
CA ASP A 151 2.14 -22.81 16.75
C ASP A 151 0.69 -23.16 17.17
N ALA A 152 -0.15 -23.55 16.21
CA ALA A 152 -1.56 -23.91 16.44
C ALA A 152 -1.69 -25.13 17.37
N LYS A 153 -2.14 -24.89 18.61
CA LYS A 153 -2.14 -25.88 19.71
C LYS A 153 -3.07 -27.09 19.51
N ASP A 154 -4.11 -26.92 18.70
CA ASP A 154 -5.15 -27.93 18.44
C ASP A 154 -4.89 -28.72 17.13
N VAL A 155 -3.69 -28.59 16.55
CA VAL A 155 -3.24 -29.32 15.36
C VAL A 155 -2.27 -30.42 15.78
N ASP A 156 -2.68 -31.67 15.59
CA ASP A 156 -1.88 -32.87 15.84
C ASP A 156 -1.63 -33.68 14.55
N LEU A 157 -0.92 -34.81 14.67
CA LEU A 157 -0.68 -35.72 13.54
C LEU A 157 -2.01 -36.20 12.90
N ALA A 158 -3.03 -36.49 13.70
CA ALA A 158 -4.35 -36.90 13.20
C ALA A 158 -5.10 -35.75 12.49
N TYR A 159 -4.74 -34.50 12.73
CA TYR A 159 -5.15 -33.35 11.93
C TYR A 159 -4.42 -33.30 10.60
N LEU A 160 -3.07 -33.42 10.60
CA LEU A 160 -2.27 -33.47 9.38
C LEU A 160 -2.64 -34.62 8.44
N GLU A 161 -3.13 -35.74 8.99
CA GLU A 161 -3.56 -36.91 8.23
C GLU A 161 -4.74 -36.62 7.28
N LYS A 162 -5.61 -35.65 7.60
CA LYS A 162 -6.88 -35.33 6.89
C LYS A 162 -6.75 -34.62 5.54
N PHE A 163 -5.53 -34.25 5.14
CA PHE A 163 -5.26 -33.44 3.93
C PHE A 163 -4.50 -34.25 2.87
N ASP A 164 -4.80 -34.03 1.59
CA ASP A 164 -4.18 -34.77 0.50
C ASP A 164 -2.73 -34.30 0.25
N GLY A 165 -2.42 -33.04 0.57
CA GLY A 165 -1.07 -32.48 0.50
C GLY A 165 -0.84 -31.33 1.50
N ILE A 166 0.42 -31.11 1.87
CA ILE A 166 0.84 -30.08 2.84
C ILE A 166 1.79 -29.08 2.17
N ILE A 167 1.63 -27.80 2.47
CA ILE A 167 2.53 -26.73 2.06
C ILE A 167 3.10 -26.06 3.31
N LEU A 168 4.43 -25.98 3.39
CA LEU A 168 5.17 -25.21 4.39
C LEU A 168 5.52 -23.85 3.79
N SER A 169 4.88 -22.80 4.31
CA SER A 169 5.09 -21.41 3.86
C SER A 169 6.52 -20.90 4.15
N PRO A 170 6.91 -19.74 3.56
CA PRO A 170 8.03 -18.96 4.05
C PRO A 170 7.82 -18.49 5.50
N GLY A 171 8.83 -17.85 6.08
CA GLY A 171 8.74 -17.24 7.40
C GLY A 171 10.03 -16.56 7.82
N PRO A 172 9.99 -15.71 8.86
CA PRO A 172 11.17 -15.12 9.47
C PRO A 172 11.89 -16.09 10.44
N GLY A 173 13.16 -15.77 10.68
CA GLY A 173 14.03 -16.42 11.67
C GLY A 173 14.72 -17.69 11.17
N SER A 174 15.50 -18.32 12.04
CA SER A 174 16.26 -19.51 11.69
C SER A 174 15.36 -20.75 11.52
N PRO A 175 15.63 -21.67 10.57
CA PRO A 175 14.94 -22.97 10.51
C PRO A 175 15.21 -23.82 11.77
N HIS A 176 16.37 -23.65 12.41
CA HIS A 176 16.76 -24.35 13.65
C HIS A 176 15.92 -23.93 14.87
N GLU A 177 15.13 -22.87 14.76
CA GLU A 177 14.32 -22.28 15.85
C GLU A 177 12.81 -22.51 15.65
N GLN A 178 12.41 -23.25 14.61
CA GLN A 178 10.98 -23.43 14.27
C GLN A 178 10.33 -24.62 15.01
N PRO A 179 8.98 -24.59 15.18
CA PRO A 179 8.24 -25.63 15.89
C PRO A 179 8.35 -27.05 15.31
N LEU A 180 8.02 -28.03 16.14
CA LEU A 180 8.02 -29.44 15.77
C LEU A 180 6.99 -29.77 14.68
N LEU A 181 5.88 -29.03 14.57
CA LEU A 181 4.77 -29.36 13.64
C LEU A 181 5.23 -29.52 12.18
N SER A 182 6.08 -28.61 11.70
CA SER A 182 6.61 -28.66 10.33
C SER A 182 7.60 -29.81 10.13
N HIS A 183 8.42 -30.10 11.15
CA HIS A 183 9.33 -31.26 11.17
C HIS A 183 8.54 -32.59 11.18
N GLU A 184 7.44 -32.66 11.93
CA GLU A 184 6.55 -33.81 11.97
C GLU A 184 5.78 -34.00 10.65
N ALA A 185 5.32 -32.91 10.01
CA ALA A 185 4.71 -32.98 8.68
C ALA A 185 5.64 -33.62 7.64
N ILE A 186 6.95 -33.35 7.72
CA ILE A 186 7.97 -33.97 6.87
C ILE A 186 8.22 -35.43 7.30
N GLN A 187 8.63 -35.66 8.55
CA GLN A 187 9.16 -36.95 9.00
C GLN A 187 8.11 -38.02 9.34
N LYS A 188 6.84 -37.64 9.58
CA LYS A 188 5.76 -38.59 9.90
C LYS A 188 4.89 -38.97 8.71
N PHE A 189 4.92 -38.19 7.63
CA PHE A 189 4.11 -38.43 6.42
C PHE A 189 4.96 -38.56 5.14
N PRO A 190 5.91 -39.51 5.08
CA PRO A 190 6.83 -39.67 3.94
C PRO A 190 6.11 -39.99 2.61
N HIS A 191 4.91 -40.56 2.63
CA HIS A 191 4.12 -40.85 1.42
C HIS A 191 3.07 -39.78 1.09
N LYS A 192 2.99 -38.69 1.87
CA LYS A 192 2.13 -37.54 1.59
C LYS A 192 2.93 -36.46 0.85
N PRO A 193 2.39 -35.83 -0.20
CA PRO A 193 3.10 -34.74 -0.88
C PRO A 193 3.28 -33.51 -0.01
N VAL A 194 4.52 -33.01 0.05
CA VAL A 194 4.90 -31.82 0.82
C VAL A 194 5.64 -30.82 -0.08
N LEU A 195 5.23 -29.56 -0.05
CA LEU A 195 5.93 -28.45 -0.71
C LEU A 195 6.48 -27.46 0.34
N GLY A 196 7.80 -27.31 0.40
CA GLY A 196 8.46 -26.26 1.17
C GLY A 196 8.74 -25.01 0.32
N VAL A 197 8.41 -23.83 0.83
CA VAL A 197 8.74 -22.54 0.18
C VAL A 197 9.61 -21.70 1.11
N CYS A 198 10.77 -21.26 0.62
CA CYS A 198 11.80 -20.50 1.35
C CYS A 198 12.16 -21.14 2.72
N LEU A 199 11.63 -20.65 3.84
CA LEU A 199 11.79 -21.29 5.16
C LEU A 199 11.29 -22.75 5.15
N GLY A 200 10.17 -23.04 4.47
CA GLY A 200 9.69 -24.42 4.30
C GLY A 200 10.66 -25.32 3.52
N HIS A 201 11.41 -24.77 2.56
CA HIS A 201 12.49 -25.48 1.85
C HIS A 201 13.68 -25.72 2.77
N GLN A 202 14.06 -24.73 3.58
CA GLN A 202 15.15 -24.82 4.55
C GLN A 202 14.85 -25.88 5.64
N LEU A 203 13.62 -25.90 6.15
CA LEU A 203 13.14 -26.92 7.10
C LEU A 203 13.15 -28.33 6.49
N MET A 204 12.74 -28.47 5.23
CA MET A 204 12.82 -29.75 4.51
C MET A 204 14.26 -30.22 4.34
N ALA A 205 15.17 -29.33 3.93
CA ALA A 205 16.60 -29.67 3.80
C ALA A 205 17.20 -30.10 5.14
N LEU A 206 16.92 -29.37 6.23
CA LEU A 206 17.40 -29.67 7.58
C LEU A 206 16.82 -30.99 8.12
N ALA A 207 15.54 -31.27 7.88
CA ALA A 207 14.88 -32.51 8.31
C ALA A 207 15.42 -33.78 7.62
N TYR A 208 16.03 -33.62 6.44
CA TYR A 208 16.77 -34.63 5.66
C TYR A 208 18.29 -34.40 5.73
N GLY A 209 18.80 -33.95 6.88
CA GLY A 209 20.22 -33.98 7.23
C GLY A 209 21.15 -32.98 6.52
N ALA A 210 20.64 -32.11 5.65
CA ALA A 210 21.44 -31.06 5.04
C ALA A 210 21.80 -29.97 6.05
N THR A 211 22.96 -29.34 5.89
CA THR A 211 23.33 -28.16 6.68
C THR A 211 22.61 -26.92 6.15
N VAL A 212 22.10 -26.06 7.03
CA VAL A 212 21.41 -24.83 6.64
C VAL A 212 21.97 -23.66 7.45
N ASP A 213 22.48 -22.65 6.75
CA ASP A 213 23.21 -21.50 7.30
C ASP A 213 23.07 -20.28 6.36
N CYS A 214 23.69 -19.16 6.70
CA CYS A 214 23.67 -17.90 5.99
C CYS A 214 24.06 -18.07 4.51
N ALA A 215 23.30 -17.43 3.62
CA ALA A 215 23.62 -17.32 2.20
C ALA A 215 24.88 -16.44 1.98
N PRO A 216 25.62 -16.60 0.87
CA PRO A 216 26.83 -15.82 0.60
C PRO A 216 26.56 -14.31 0.53
N LYS A 217 25.32 -13.93 0.20
CA LYS A 217 24.77 -12.58 0.33
C LYS A 217 23.26 -12.68 0.58
N PRO A 218 22.67 -11.87 1.49
CA PRO A 218 21.22 -11.67 1.56
C PRO A 218 20.65 -11.13 0.24
N ILE A 219 19.60 -11.77 -0.29
CA ILE A 219 18.94 -11.34 -1.53
C ILE A 219 17.43 -11.29 -1.31
N HIS A 220 16.92 -10.06 -1.22
CA HIS A 220 15.51 -9.71 -1.03
C HIS A 220 15.00 -8.83 -2.19
N GLY A 221 13.80 -9.10 -2.69
CA GLY A 221 13.11 -8.27 -3.69
C GLY A 221 13.71 -8.28 -5.11
N GLN A 222 14.58 -9.25 -5.42
CA GLN A 222 15.37 -9.25 -6.65
C GLN A 222 15.17 -10.52 -7.47
N ASP A 223 14.91 -10.36 -8.78
CA ASP A 223 14.55 -11.45 -9.69
C ASP A 223 15.78 -12.06 -10.41
N HIS A 224 16.16 -13.26 -9.99
CA HIS A 224 17.38 -13.94 -10.44
C HIS A 224 17.05 -15.08 -11.41
N TRP A 225 17.96 -15.37 -12.34
CA TRP A 225 17.85 -16.52 -13.23
C TRP A 225 18.24 -17.79 -12.48
N ILE A 226 17.36 -18.79 -12.47
CA ILE A 226 17.68 -20.15 -12.06
C ILE A 226 17.84 -21.05 -13.29
N VAL A 227 18.67 -22.07 -13.14
CA VAL A 227 18.90 -23.12 -14.14
C VAL A 227 18.42 -24.42 -13.51
N GLN A 228 17.53 -25.13 -14.22
CA GLN A 228 17.17 -26.49 -13.85
C GLN A 228 18.39 -27.38 -14.04
N GLN A 229 18.75 -28.13 -13.00
CA GLN A 229 19.77 -29.15 -13.12
C GLN A 229 19.21 -30.33 -13.90
N GLY A 230 19.90 -30.74 -14.96
CA GLY A 230 19.63 -32.04 -15.58
C GLY A 230 19.88 -33.16 -14.57
N HIS A 231 19.36 -34.37 -14.83
CA HIS A 231 19.47 -35.53 -13.93
C HIS A 231 20.91 -36.14 -13.88
N ASN A 232 21.95 -35.30 -13.85
CA ASN A 232 23.36 -35.63 -13.82
C ASN A 232 24.02 -34.88 -12.65
N ASN A 233 24.13 -35.50 -11.47
CA ASN A 233 24.79 -34.90 -10.30
C ASN A 233 26.24 -34.52 -10.64
N ASN A 234 26.49 -33.21 -10.77
CA ASN A 234 27.80 -32.57 -10.93
C ASN A 234 27.80 -31.18 -10.26
N VAL A 235 27.29 -31.11 -9.02
CA VAL A 235 27.57 -29.95 -8.16
C VAL A 235 29.05 -30.04 -7.76
N HIS A 236 29.84 -29.02 -8.12
CA HIS A 236 31.24 -28.96 -7.72
C HIS A 236 31.34 -28.62 -6.23
N THR A 237 31.66 -29.61 -5.41
CA THR A 237 32.06 -29.39 -4.01
C THR A 237 33.33 -28.54 -3.96
N MET A 238 33.21 -27.28 -3.53
CA MET A 238 34.33 -26.37 -3.33
C MET A 238 35.13 -26.76 -2.08
N SER A 239 35.86 -27.87 -2.18
CA SER A 239 36.98 -28.16 -1.28
C SER A 239 38.09 -27.14 -1.53
N GLN A 240 38.52 -26.43 -0.50
CA GLN A 240 39.78 -25.69 -0.53
C GLN A 240 40.91 -26.70 -0.83
N LYS A 241 41.72 -26.41 -1.85
CA LYS A 241 42.93 -27.17 -2.14
C LYS A 241 44.10 -26.23 -2.40
N ASP A 242 44.97 -26.15 -1.40
CA ASP A 242 46.39 -25.95 -1.66
C ASP A 242 46.87 -27.04 -2.64
N GLY A 243 47.67 -26.66 -3.62
CA GLY A 243 48.04 -27.55 -4.70
C GLY A 243 49.22 -28.46 -4.34
N THR A 244 49.20 -29.71 -4.82
CA THR A 244 50.31 -30.21 -5.67
C THR A 244 50.00 -31.56 -6.36
N THR A 245 50.41 -31.64 -7.64
CA THR A 245 50.76 -32.84 -8.43
C THR A 245 49.71 -33.93 -8.73
N ASN A 246 49.82 -34.49 -9.94
CA ASN A 246 48.97 -35.56 -10.47
C ASN A 246 49.59 -36.95 -10.23
N ASP A 247 48.73 -37.93 -9.95
CA ASP A 247 48.69 -39.25 -10.60
C ASP A 247 47.30 -39.86 -10.33
N GLY A 248 46.78 -40.85 -11.06
CA GLY A 248 47.38 -41.56 -12.20
C GLY A 248 46.54 -42.75 -12.72
N THR A 249 45.25 -42.87 -12.37
CA THR A 249 44.40 -44.01 -12.76
C THR A 249 42.93 -43.62 -12.95
N GLU A 250 42.40 -43.73 -14.18
CA GLU A 250 40.95 -43.72 -14.42
C GLU A 250 40.36 -45.11 -14.13
N THR A 251 39.75 -45.28 -12.96
CA THR A 251 38.82 -46.40 -12.72
C THR A 251 37.41 -45.98 -13.14
N ALA A 252 36.88 -46.62 -14.18
CA ALA A 252 35.53 -46.38 -14.67
C ALA A 252 34.46 -46.91 -13.68
N SER A 253 34.26 -46.20 -12.58
CA SER A 253 33.15 -46.43 -11.65
C SER A 253 31.84 -46.08 -12.35
N SER A 254 30.94 -47.06 -12.45
CA SER A 254 29.60 -46.86 -12.98
C SER A 254 28.76 -46.03 -12.00
N ARG A 255 28.73 -44.70 -12.18
CA ARG A 255 27.75 -43.84 -11.48
C ARG A 255 26.35 -44.37 -11.77
N GLN A 256 25.66 -44.85 -10.75
CA GLN A 256 24.24 -45.19 -10.87
C GLN A 256 23.48 -43.89 -11.16
N GLN A 257 22.59 -43.92 -12.15
CA GLN A 257 21.60 -42.85 -12.30
C GLN A 257 20.55 -43.06 -11.22
N HIS A 258 20.49 -42.14 -10.25
CA HIS A 258 19.45 -42.13 -9.23
C HIS A 258 18.12 -41.81 -9.93
N LYS A 259 17.24 -42.81 -10.03
CA LYS A 259 15.96 -42.66 -10.68
C LYS A 259 14.94 -42.15 -9.67
N LEU A 260 14.40 -40.95 -9.91
CA LEU A 260 13.31 -40.40 -9.10
C LEU A 260 12.10 -41.33 -9.10
N HIS A 261 11.48 -41.52 -7.93
CA HIS A 261 10.23 -42.27 -7.79
C HIS A 261 8.98 -41.44 -8.17
N HIS A 262 9.09 -40.12 -8.13
CA HIS A 262 8.01 -39.17 -8.45
C HIS A 262 8.47 -38.17 -9.53
N PRO A 263 7.56 -37.63 -10.38
CA PRO A 263 7.91 -36.64 -11.40
C PRO A 263 8.48 -35.36 -10.77
N SER A 264 9.23 -34.56 -11.52
CA SER A 264 9.85 -33.37 -10.93
C SER A 264 8.93 -32.14 -10.96
N LEU A 265 8.92 -31.39 -9.86
CA LEU A 265 8.10 -30.17 -9.69
C LEU A 265 8.30 -29.12 -10.80
N LEU A 266 9.46 -29.13 -11.47
CA LEU A 266 9.83 -28.18 -12.53
C LEU A 266 9.83 -28.79 -13.95
N GLU A 267 9.47 -30.08 -14.10
CA GLU A 267 9.68 -30.86 -15.33
C GLU A 267 8.93 -30.32 -16.56
N SER A 268 7.79 -29.66 -16.35
CA SER A 268 6.98 -29.02 -17.41
C SER A 268 7.45 -27.62 -17.81
N LEU A 269 8.48 -27.07 -17.15
CA LEU A 269 8.90 -25.67 -17.25
C LEU A 269 10.17 -25.49 -18.08
N PRO A 270 10.51 -24.27 -18.53
CA PRO A 270 11.77 -23.99 -19.22
C PRO A 270 12.99 -24.36 -18.37
N SER A 271 14.07 -24.82 -19.02
CA SER A 271 15.33 -25.19 -18.34
C SER A 271 16.05 -24.03 -17.66
N SER A 272 15.65 -22.78 -17.93
CA SER A 272 16.00 -21.62 -17.11
C SER A 272 14.90 -20.55 -17.18
N PHE A 273 14.63 -19.90 -16.05
CA PHE A 273 13.63 -18.83 -15.91
C PHE A 273 13.97 -17.93 -14.72
N ARG A 274 13.28 -16.77 -14.60
CA ARG A 274 13.52 -15.80 -13.51
C ARG A 274 12.56 -16.00 -12.34
N VAL A 275 13.10 -15.96 -11.12
CA VAL A 275 12.36 -16.11 -9.85
C VAL A 275 12.78 -15.04 -8.85
N VAL A 276 11.87 -14.63 -7.98
CA VAL A 276 12.15 -13.65 -6.93
C VAL A 276 12.66 -14.37 -5.67
N ARG A 277 13.78 -13.87 -5.15
CA ARG A 277 14.42 -14.35 -3.92
C ARG A 277 14.08 -13.40 -2.77
N TYR A 278 13.68 -13.97 -1.62
CA TYR A 278 13.60 -13.31 -0.32
C TYR A 278 14.29 -14.20 0.73
N HIS A 279 15.62 -14.36 0.64
CA HIS A 279 16.37 -15.17 1.60
C HIS A 279 17.77 -14.61 1.95
N SER A 280 18.12 -14.80 3.23
CA SER A 280 19.47 -14.61 3.81
C SER A 280 20.11 -15.94 4.25
N ILE A 281 19.41 -17.05 4.11
CA ILE A 281 19.76 -18.39 4.57
C ILE A 281 19.53 -19.36 3.40
N CYS A 282 20.35 -20.40 3.25
CA CYS A 282 20.15 -21.44 2.25
C CYS A 282 20.74 -22.80 2.67
N ALA A 283 20.32 -23.86 1.96
CA ALA A 283 20.81 -25.21 2.18
C ALA A 283 22.17 -25.48 1.52
N TYR A 284 23.04 -26.19 2.23
CA TYR A 284 24.37 -26.65 1.84
C TYR A 284 24.57 -28.12 2.25
N ASN A 285 25.52 -28.82 1.62
CA ASN A 285 25.88 -30.22 1.98
C ASN A 285 24.67 -31.17 2.07
N LEU A 286 23.83 -31.18 1.03
CA LEU A 286 22.66 -32.06 0.94
C LEU A 286 23.12 -33.53 0.77
N PRO A 287 22.51 -34.51 1.45
CA PRO A 287 22.83 -35.92 1.24
C PRO A 287 22.38 -36.40 -0.16
N ASP A 288 23.34 -36.79 -1.01
CA ASP A 288 23.11 -37.31 -2.38
C ASP A 288 22.24 -38.61 -2.42
N ASP A 289 22.06 -39.28 -1.28
CA ASP A 289 21.28 -40.51 -1.10
C ASP A 289 19.85 -40.28 -0.59
N GLU A 290 19.49 -39.06 -0.17
CA GLU A 290 18.11 -38.66 0.16
C GLU A 290 17.57 -37.55 -0.76
N LEU A 291 18.38 -36.53 -1.08
CA LEU A 291 17.96 -35.31 -1.79
C LEU A 291 18.66 -35.14 -3.15
N VAL A 292 17.92 -34.65 -4.14
CA VAL A 292 18.43 -34.17 -5.44
C VAL A 292 18.20 -32.68 -5.57
N VAL A 293 19.24 -31.94 -5.96
CA VAL A 293 19.14 -30.53 -6.40
C VAL A 293 18.51 -30.50 -7.80
N THR A 294 17.32 -29.93 -7.92
CA THR A 294 16.59 -29.81 -9.19
C THR A 294 16.78 -28.44 -9.86
N ALA A 295 17.19 -27.41 -9.11
CA ALA A 295 17.63 -26.13 -9.68
C ALA A 295 18.63 -25.39 -8.78
N THR A 296 19.51 -24.60 -9.41
CA THR A 296 20.39 -23.62 -8.73
C THR A 296 20.22 -22.24 -9.35
N SER A 297 20.63 -21.19 -8.64
CA SER A 297 20.82 -19.86 -9.22
C SER A 297 22.01 -19.86 -10.19
N SER A 298 21.93 -19.02 -11.22
CA SER A 298 22.96 -18.92 -12.27
C SER A 298 24.15 -18.02 -11.89
N ASP A 299 23.97 -17.16 -10.89
CA ASP A 299 24.89 -16.08 -10.51
C ASP A 299 25.75 -16.45 -9.29
N ASP A 300 25.16 -17.03 -8.24
CA ASP A 300 25.85 -17.43 -7.01
C ASP A 300 25.81 -18.95 -6.72
N ASN A 301 25.24 -19.77 -7.63
CA ASN A 301 25.15 -21.23 -7.56
C ASN A 301 24.47 -21.80 -6.29
N VAL A 302 23.75 -20.97 -5.53
CA VAL A 302 22.96 -21.39 -4.38
C VAL A 302 21.85 -22.35 -4.83
N VAL A 303 21.56 -23.38 -4.02
CA VAL A 303 20.46 -24.30 -4.25
C VAL A 303 19.13 -23.54 -4.27
N GLN A 304 18.35 -23.69 -5.34
CA GLN A 304 17.07 -22.99 -5.52
C GLN A 304 15.86 -23.93 -5.57
N ALA A 305 16.06 -25.21 -5.92
CA ALA A 305 15.03 -26.24 -5.77
C ALA A 305 15.65 -27.61 -5.41
N ILE A 306 14.92 -28.37 -4.59
CA ILE A 306 15.25 -29.74 -4.16
C ILE A 306 14.04 -30.66 -4.30
N GLN A 307 14.32 -31.96 -4.41
CA GLN A 307 13.34 -33.04 -4.41
C GLN A 307 13.91 -34.25 -3.66
N HIS A 308 13.10 -34.91 -2.82
CA HIS A 308 13.48 -36.16 -2.17
C HIS A 308 13.40 -37.34 -3.17
N LEU A 309 14.38 -38.25 -3.13
CA LEU A 309 14.52 -39.34 -4.10
C LEU A 309 13.35 -40.34 -4.08
N GLN A 310 12.86 -40.66 -2.88
CA GLN A 310 11.89 -41.74 -2.62
C GLN A 310 10.48 -41.24 -2.26
N TYR A 311 10.31 -39.95 -1.99
CA TYR A 311 9.10 -39.37 -1.38
C TYR A 311 8.64 -38.17 -2.20
N PRO A 312 7.33 -37.85 -2.27
CA PRO A 312 6.80 -36.71 -3.02
C PRO A 312 7.02 -35.38 -2.28
N HIS A 313 8.25 -35.14 -1.81
CA HIS A 313 8.65 -33.99 -1.01
C HIS A 313 9.55 -33.09 -1.85
N TYR A 314 9.17 -31.82 -1.97
CA TYR A 314 9.82 -30.83 -2.84
C TYR A 314 10.01 -29.52 -2.07
N GLY A 315 11.12 -28.82 -2.32
CA GLY A 315 11.38 -27.52 -1.68
C GLY A 315 11.92 -26.51 -2.69
N VAL A 316 11.36 -25.30 -2.72
CA VAL A 316 11.88 -24.15 -3.49
C VAL A 316 12.37 -23.04 -2.55
N GLN A 317 13.59 -22.54 -2.76
CA GLN A 317 14.18 -21.46 -1.94
C GLN A 317 13.71 -20.06 -2.36
N PHE A 318 13.17 -19.94 -3.57
CA PHE A 318 12.53 -18.75 -4.12
C PHE A 318 11.02 -18.76 -3.87
N HIS A 319 10.36 -17.63 -4.16
CA HIS A 319 8.94 -17.42 -3.87
C HIS A 319 8.09 -17.51 -5.16
N PRO A 320 7.41 -18.64 -5.45
CA PRO A 320 6.52 -18.77 -6.60
C PRO A 320 5.30 -17.84 -6.54
N GLU A 321 4.94 -17.34 -5.35
CA GLU A 321 3.81 -16.45 -5.15
C GLU A 321 4.11 -14.97 -5.41
N SER A 322 5.38 -14.58 -5.52
CA SER A 322 5.80 -13.21 -5.81
C SER A 322 5.40 -12.77 -7.22
N ILE A 323 4.94 -11.52 -7.38
CA ILE A 323 4.49 -11.00 -8.68
C ILE A 323 5.61 -10.92 -9.73
N GLY A 324 6.88 -10.95 -9.32
CA GLY A 324 8.03 -10.99 -10.22
C GLY A 324 8.46 -12.39 -10.67
N THR A 325 7.93 -13.47 -10.06
CA THR A 325 8.37 -14.84 -10.37
C THR A 325 7.69 -15.39 -11.62
N GLN A 326 8.49 -15.80 -12.61
CA GLN A 326 7.99 -16.52 -13.78
C GLN A 326 7.55 -17.93 -13.38
N HIS A 327 6.49 -18.43 -14.02
CA HIS A 327 5.95 -19.79 -13.82
C HIS A 327 5.46 -20.12 -12.40
N GLY A 328 5.30 -19.13 -11.51
CA GLY A 328 4.83 -19.34 -10.14
C GLY A 328 3.52 -20.12 -10.01
N MET A 329 2.51 -19.77 -10.80
CA MET A 329 1.23 -20.51 -10.87
C MET A 329 1.40 -21.93 -11.46
N ASP A 330 2.31 -22.10 -12.41
CA ASP A 330 2.57 -23.38 -13.07
C ASP A 330 3.26 -24.36 -12.10
N ILE A 331 4.18 -23.86 -11.25
CA ILE A 331 4.81 -24.63 -10.16
C ILE A 331 3.77 -25.13 -9.15
N LEU A 332 2.87 -24.24 -8.69
CA LEU A 332 1.81 -24.63 -7.75
C LEU A 332 0.82 -25.61 -8.40
N LYS A 333 0.52 -25.45 -9.69
CA LYS A 333 -0.28 -26.41 -10.47
C LYS A 333 0.39 -27.77 -10.55
N ASN A 334 1.69 -27.85 -10.85
CA ASN A 334 2.45 -29.11 -10.89
C ASN A 334 2.36 -29.83 -9.54
N PHE A 335 2.50 -29.11 -8.41
CA PHE A 335 2.35 -29.71 -7.08
C PHE A 335 0.93 -30.25 -6.83
N VAL A 336 -0.12 -29.51 -7.22
CA VAL A 336 -1.51 -29.97 -7.11
C VAL A 336 -1.78 -31.20 -7.97
N GLU A 337 -1.16 -31.32 -9.15
CA GLU A 337 -1.25 -32.53 -9.98
C GLU A 337 -0.52 -33.73 -9.36
N ILE A 338 0.64 -33.51 -8.71
CA ILE A 338 1.34 -34.53 -7.90
C ILE A 338 0.47 -35.02 -6.74
N VAL A 339 -0.28 -34.13 -6.07
CA VAL A 339 -1.23 -34.51 -5.00
C VAL A 339 -2.32 -35.46 -5.55
N VAL A 340 -2.95 -35.08 -6.66
CA VAL A 340 -3.98 -35.89 -7.31
C VAL A 340 -3.46 -37.26 -7.77
N ASP A 341 -2.27 -37.33 -8.35
CA ASP A 341 -1.69 -38.60 -8.81
C ASP A 341 -1.20 -39.48 -7.64
N THR A 342 -0.77 -38.90 -6.52
CA THR A 342 -0.44 -39.65 -5.30
C THR A 342 -1.70 -40.30 -4.70
N GLN A 343 -2.81 -39.56 -4.62
CA GLN A 343 -4.11 -40.10 -4.18
C GLN A 343 -4.56 -41.27 -5.07
N ARG A 344 -4.46 -41.12 -6.41
CA ARG A 344 -4.83 -42.17 -7.38
C ARG A 344 -4.00 -43.45 -7.23
N GLN A 345 -2.72 -43.32 -6.87
CA GLN A 345 -1.84 -44.46 -6.61
C GLN A 345 -2.27 -45.21 -5.34
N GLN A 346 -2.50 -44.49 -4.24
CA GLN A 346 -2.99 -45.07 -2.98
C GLN A 346 -4.36 -45.77 -3.16
N GLU A 347 -5.31 -45.13 -3.86
CA GLU A 347 -6.62 -45.72 -4.18
C GLU A 347 -6.55 -46.98 -5.07
N ALA A 348 -5.44 -47.19 -5.80
CA ALA A 348 -5.21 -48.37 -6.61
C ALA A 348 -4.51 -49.49 -5.80
N GLU A 349 -3.53 -49.12 -4.97
CA GLU A 349 -2.79 -50.05 -4.11
C GLU A 349 -3.64 -50.64 -2.98
N GLU A 350 -4.71 -49.95 -2.54
CA GLU A 350 -5.72 -50.52 -1.62
C GLU A 350 -6.66 -51.57 -2.26
N LYS A 351 -6.65 -51.75 -3.60
CA LYS A 351 -7.61 -52.62 -4.32
C LYS A 351 -7.10 -53.98 -4.89
N PRO A 352 -6.19 -54.75 -4.25
CA PRO A 352 -5.76 -56.05 -4.77
C PRO A 352 -6.50 -57.28 -4.22
N HIS A 353 -7.58 -57.18 -3.43
CA HIS A 353 -8.47 -58.33 -3.14
C HIS A 353 -9.90 -57.95 -2.68
N ALA A 354 -10.83 -57.84 -3.63
CA ALA A 354 -12.27 -57.81 -3.34
C ALA A 354 -13.08 -58.48 -4.47
N THR A 355 -13.40 -59.77 -4.31
CA THR A 355 -14.34 -60.49 -5.19
C THR A 355 -15.74 -59.89 -5.08
N LEU A 356 -16.57 -59.98 -6.14
CA LEU A 356 -17.89 -59.35 -6.20
C LEU A 356 -18.74 -59.58 -4.94
N SER A 357 -18.98 -58.50 -4.21
CA SER A 357 -20.05 -58.37 -3.21
C SER A 357 -20.83 -57.09 -3.52
N SER A 358 -22.10 -57.05 -3.12
CA SER A 358 -23.07 -56.05 -3.58
C SER A 358 -22.70 -54.62 -3.17
N ALA A 359 -23.05 -53.66 -4.03
CA ALA A 359 -22.86 -52.24 -3.76
C ALA A 359 -23.67 -51.79 -2.54
N SER A 360 -23.00 -51.57 -1.42
CA SER A 360 -23.49 -50.76 -0.32
C SER A 360 -23.02 -49.32 -0.51
N SER A 361 -23.94 -48.44 -0.86
CA SER A 361 -23.66 -47.01 -0.95
C SER A 361 -23.24 -46.49 0.43
N ARG A 362 -21.95 -46.17 0.61
CA ARG A 362 -21.50 -45.35 1.74
C ARG A 362 -22.08 -43.95 1.56
N SER A 363 -23.29 -43.76 2.09
CA SER A 363 -23.79 -42.44 2.42
C SER A 363 -22.89 -41.88 3.52
N HIS A 364 -21.81 -41.18 3.11
CA HIS A 364 -21.32 -40.10 3.95
C HIS A 364 -22.54 -39.23 4.25
N GLN A 365 -22.87 -39.10 5.53
CA GLN A 365 -23.81 -38.09 5.94
C GLN A 365 -23.18 -36.77 5.52
N SER A 366 -23.76 -36.15 4.49
CA SER A 366 -23.65 -34.72 4.31
C SER A 366 -24.13 -34.11 5.61
N THR A 367 -23.19 -33.72 6.46
CA THR A 367 -23.42 -32.60 7.36
C THR A 367 -23.84 -31.47 6.45
N THR A 368 -25.15 -31.26 6.37
CA THR A 368 -25.73 -30.19 5.58
C THR A 368 -24.97 -28.95 5.97
N ALA A 369 -24.24 -28.35 5.02
CA ALA A 369 -23.65 -27.04 5.24
C ALA A 369 -24.79 -26.17 5.78
N GLU A 370 -24.60 -25.63 6.99
CA GLU A 370 -25.62 -24.77 7.56
C GLU A 370 -25.92 -23.69 6.52
N PRO A 371 -27.20 -23.35 6.27
CA PRO A 371 -27.53 -22.29 5.34
C PRO A 371 -26.69 -21.07 5.71
N LEU A 372 -25.85 -20.61 4.78
CA LEU A 372 -25.00 -19.42 4.97
C LEU A 372 -25.85 -18.39 5.71
N PRO A 373 -25.48 -18.02 6.96
CA PRO A 373 -26.41 -17.35 7.87
C PRO A 373 -26.91 -16.11 7.16
N GLN A 374 -28.22 -16.11 6.84
CA GLN A 374 -28.80 -15.15 5.91
C GLN A 374 -28.35 -13.76 6.32
N SER A 375 -27.57 -13.10 5.45
CA SER A 375 -26.84 -11.89 5.79
C SER A 375 -27.81 -10.95 6.49
N PRO A 376 -27.61 -10.66 7.80
CA PRO A 376 -28.67 -10.11 8.63
C PRO A 376 -29.16 -8.84 7.95
N THR A 377 -30.46 -8.77 7.66
CA THR A 377 -31.07 -7.68 6.90
C THR A 377 -30.90 -6.38 7.64
N ARG A 378 -29.73 -5.75 7.43
CA ARG A 378 -29.31 -4.51 8.07
C ARG A 378 -30.22 -3.41 7.57
N THR A 379 -31.21 -3.08 8.39
CA THR A 379 -31.93 -1.82 8.30
C THR A 379 -30.92 -0.69 8.15
N ALA A 380 -31.12 0.18 7.17
CA ALA A 380 -30.29 1.36 7.00
C ALA A 380 -30.33 2.21 8.29
N ARG A 381 -29.15 2.65 8.76
CA ARG A 381 -29.05 3.54 9.94
C ARG A 381 -29.08 5.01 9.52
N PHE A 382 -28.63 5.32 8.31
CA PHE A 382 -28.54 6.69 7.81
C PHE A 382 -29.17 6.83 6.42
N ARG A 383 -29.89 7.94 6.22
CA ARG A 383 -30.17 8.54 4.91
C ARG A 383 -29.15 9.65 4.66
N VAL A 384 -29.01 10.08 3.40
CA VAL A 384 -28.03 11.11 3.00
C VAL A 384 -28.72 12.18 2.17
N MET A 385 -28.72 13.41 2.68
CA MET A 385 -29.10 14.59 1.91
C MET A 385 -27.86 15.12 1.17
N MET A 386 -28.00 15.45 -0.10
CA MET A 386 -26.92 16.03 -0.89
C MET A 386 -27.40 17.20 -1.74
N HIS A 387 -26.74 18.34 -1.59
CA HIS A 387 -26.99 19.53 -2.40
C HIS A 387 -25.71 19.92 -3.13
N LYS A 388 -25.79 20.10 -4.45
CA LYS A 388 -24.72 20.72 -5.24
C LYS A 388 -24.98 22.22 -5.27
N VAL A 389 -24.02 23.03 -4.80
CA VAL A 389 -24.11 24.50 -4.88
C VAL A 389 -24.11 24.89 -6.36
N LEU A 390 -25.14 25.60 -6.83
CA LEU A 390 -25.28 25.99 -8.24
C LEU A 390 -24.70 27.38 -8.52
N SER A 391 -24.34 27.66 -9.78
CA SER A 391 -23.52 28.82 -10.11
C SER A 391 -24.33 30.11 -10.28
N SER A 392 -24.16 31.03 -9.33
CA SER A 392 -23.69 32.37 -9.70
C SER A 392 -22.25 32.65 -9.21
N VAL A 393 -21.80 32.00 -8.12
CA VAL A 393 -20.52 32.29 -7.42
C VAL A 393 -19.48 31.15 -7.48
N GLN A 394 -19.73 30.07 -8.24
CA GLN A 394 -18.88 28.85 -8.22
C GLN A 394 -17.38 29.06 -8.49
N SER A 395 -16.98 30.08 -9.26
CA SER A 395 -15.61 30.27 -9.74
C SER A 395 -14.72 31.15 -8.85
N VAL A 396 -15.11 31.43 -7.60
CA VAL A 396 -14.43 32.43 -6.73
C VAL A 396 -14.01 31.87 -5.36
N VAL A 397 -14.76 30.92 -4.79
CA VAL A 397 -14.58 30.51 -3.37
C VAL A 397 -13.64 29.31 -3.23
N GLU A 398 -12.40 29.58 -2.83
CA GLU A 398 -11.33 28.59 -2.64
C GLU A 398 -11.51 27.75 -1.35
N PRO A 399 -11.19 26.44 -1.35
CA PRO A 399 -11.25 25.58 -0.17
C PRO A 399 -10.50 26.10 1.06
N LEU A 400 -9.39 26.82 0.86
CA LEU A 400 -8.67 27.44 1.96
C LEU A 400 -9.48 28.55 2.65
N GLN A 401 -10.22 29.36 1.90
CA GLN A 401 -11.02 30.45 2.45
C GLN A 401 -12.21 29.90 3.25
N VAL A 402 -12.84 28.83 2.75
CA VAL A 402 -13.90 28.07 3.46
C VAL A 402 -13.35 27.45 4.75
N PHE A 403 -12.16 26.85 4.70
CA PHE A 403 -11.48 26.33 5.88
C PHE A 403 -11.23 27.42 6.92
N GLU A 404 -10.66 28.57 6.53
CA GLU A 404 -10.39 29.68 7.45
C GLU A 404 -11.67 30.27 8.05
N ARG A 405 -12.73 30.44 7.25
CA ARG A 405 -13.99 31.04 7.70
C ARG A 405 -14.78 30.17 8.68
N TYR A 406 -14.86 28.85 8.45
CA TYR A 406 -15.74 27.96 9.22
C TYR A 406 -15.03 26.95 10.12
N TYR A 407 -13.81 26.50 9.78
CA TYR A 407 -13.22 25.29 10.36
C TYR A 407 -11.90 25.51 11.13
N ALA A 408 -11.09 26.49 10.76
CA ALA A 408 -9.78 26.75 11.36
C ALA A 408 -9.82 27.02 12.88
N HIS A 409 -10.95 27.49 13.39
CA HIS A 409 -11.15 27.89 14.79
C HIS A 409 -11.97 26.89 15.61
N GLN A 410 -12.63 25.90 15.00
CA GLN A 410 -13.47 24.93 15.73
C GLN A 410 -12.65 24.05 16.68
N ARG A 411 -13.19 23.73 17.88
CA ARG A 411 -12.53 22.86 18.88
C ARG A 411 -12.07 21.52 18.30
N TYR A 412 -12.88 20.98 17.39
CA TYR A 412 -12.59 19.83 16.56
C TYR A 412 -12.82 20.23 15.09
N SER A 413 -11.85 20.00 14.21
CA SER A 413 -12.04 20.16 12.77
C SER A 413 -11.09 19.28 11.96
N VAL A 414 -11.58 18.82 10.81
CA VAL A 414 -10.79 18.09 9.83
C VAL A 414 -11.00 18.70 8.46
N TRP A 415 -9.89 18.95 7.78
CA TRP A 415 -9.83 19.22 6.35
C TRP A 415 -8.93 18.15 5.73
N LEU A 416 -9.52 17.23 4.96
CA LEU A 416 -8.80 16.32 4.07
C LEU A 416 -8.56 17.08 2.76
N ASP A 417 -7.31 17.17 2.32
CA ASP A 417 -6.85 18.21 1.40
C ASP A 417 -6.06 17.65 0.21
N SER A 418 -6.56 17.91 -1.00
CA SER A 418 -5.96 17.46 -2.26
C SER A 418 -4.96 18.47 -2.85
N SER A 419 -4.21 19.19 -1.99
CA SER A 419 -3.31 20.32 -2.31
C SER A 419 -2.31 20.17 -3.48
N SER A 420 -2.14 18.97 -4.06
CA SER A 420 -1.33 18.74 -5.27
C SER A 420 -2.12 18.58 -6.57
N TYR A 421 -3.45 18.75 -6.57
CA TYR A 421 -4.25 18.78 -7.80
C TYR A 421 -3.67 19.80 -8.80
N PRO A 422 -3.60 19.52 -10.11
CA PRO A 422 -4.18 18.38 -10.85
C PRO A 422 -3.33 17.10 -10.86
N SER A 423 -2.27 16.97 -10.07
CA SER A 423 -1.37 15.81 -10.18
C SER A 423 -1.93 14.52 -9.57
N ARG A 424 -2.59 14.59 -8.40
CA ARG A 424 -3.31 13.49 -7.73
C ARG A 424 -4.12 14.06 -6.54
N GLY A 425 -5.22 13.40 -6.18
CA GLY A 425 -6.20 13.86 -5.19
C GLY A 425 -7.22 14.80 -5.84
N GLU A 426 -8.53 14.48 -5.77
CA GLU A 426 -9.58 15.16 -6.55
C GLU A 426 -10.62 15.88 -5.68
N LEU A 427 -10.47 15.81 -4.35
CA LEU A 427 -11.46 16.23 -3.36
C LEU A 427 -10.81 16.93 -2.17
N ASP A 428 -11.38 18.07 -1.77
CA ASP A 428 -11.32 18.53 -0.39
C ASP A 428 -12.55 18.04 0.38
N ILE A 429 -12.38 17.65 1.64
CA ILE A 429 -13.49 17.33 2.56
C ILE A 429 -13.27 18.10 3.86
N LEU A 430 -14.18 19.02 4.19
CA LEU A 430 -14.14 19.82 5.41
C LEU A 430 -15.32 19.44 6.33
N ALA A 431 -15.01 19.14 7.59
CA ALA A 431 -16.01 18.73 8.58
C ALA A 431 -15.61 19.08 10.03
N ALA A 432 -16.63 19.10 10.88
CA ALA A 432 -16.56 19.17 12.34
C ALA A 432 -17.77 18.38 12.92
N PRO A 433 -17.78 18.01 14.21
CA PRO A 433 -18.99 17.53 14.88
C PRO A 433 -20.13 18.55 14.75
N SER A 434 -21.39 18.10 14.69
CA SER A 434 -22.53 19.04 14.63
C SER A 434 -22.79 19.70 15.98
N ARG A 435 -23.64 20.74 16.00
CA ARG A 435 -23.88 21.58 17.18
C ARG A 435 -24.86 20.98 18.21
N ARG A 436 -25.36 19.76 18.02
CA ARG A 436 -26.19 19.08 19.02
C ARG A 436 -25.31 18.52 20.14
N ASP A 437 -25.39 19.18 21.29
CA ASP A 437 -25.10 18.70 22.65
C ASP A 437 -23.80 17.90 22.88
N ASN A 438 -22.91 18.53 23.66
CA ASN A 438 -21.83 17.94 24.46
C ASN A 438 -21.00 16.83 23.79
N ASP A 439 -20.19 17.20 22.79
CA ASP A 439 -19.15 16.35 22.18
C ASP A 439 -19.60 14.92 21.81
N SER A 440 -20.90 14.70 21.61
CA SER A 440 -21.51 13.36 21.67
C SER A 440 -21.14 12.47 20.48
N ASP A 441 -20.80 13.06 19.35
CA ASP A 441 -20.29 12.37 18.16
C ASP A 441 -18.77 12.11 18.21
N VAL A 442 -18.08 12.53 19.26
CA VAL A 442 -16.60 12.50 19.41
C VAL A 442 -16.13 11.26 20.18
N LEU A 443 -15.08 10.61 19.66
CA LEU A 443 -14.52 9.36 20.18
C LEU A 443 -13.00 9.48 20.31
N GLU A 444 -12.49 9.17 21.50
CA GLU A 444 -11.06 9.10 21.79
C GLU A 444 -10.72 7.69 22.30
N TYR A 445 -9.66 7.08 21.78
CA TYR A 445 -9.13 5.79 22.22
C TYR A 445 -7.70 5.96 22.74
N PHE A 446 -7.46 5.46 23.95
CA PHE A 446 -6.17 5.44 24.62
C PHE A 446 -5.79 3.99 24.94
N GLN A 447 -4.66 3.53 24.41
CA GLN A 447 -4.16 2.18 24.68
C GLN A 447 -3.55 2.10 26.09
N GLY A 448 -3.92 1.07 26.86
CA GLY A 448 -3.66 0.98 28.29
C GLY A 448 -2.59 -0.04 28.71
N HIS A 449 -1.78 0.31 29.71
CA HIS A 449 -0.62 -0.49 30.18
C HIS A 449 -1.02 -1.80 30.83
N ASP A 450 -2.14 -1.81 31.55
CA ASP A 450 -2.66 -2.95 32.30
C ASP A 450 -3.37 -3.99 31.39
N GLY A 451 -3.26 -3.85 30.06
CA GLY A 451 -4.11 -4.59 29.11
C GLY A 451 -5.58 -4.14 29.12
N ARG A 452 -5.88 -2.99 29.73
CA ARG A 452 -7.21 -2.36 29.76
C ARG A 452 -7.17 -1.07 28.95
N ASP A 453 -7.54 -1.17 27.68
CA ASP A 453 -7.68 -0.01 26.82
C ASP A 453 -8.87 0.86 27.27
N ILE A 454 -8.72 2.17 27.12
CA ILE A 454 -9.76 3.16 27.49
C ILE A 454 -10.32 3.74 26.19
N LEU A 455 -11.56 3.38 25.89
CA LEU A 455 -12.37 4.12 24.94
C LEU A 455 -13.23 5.14 25.71
N SER A 456 -13.09 6.41 25.37
CA SER A 456 -13.90 7.50 25.90
C SER A 456 -14.75 8.12 24.80
N ARG A 457 -16.05 8.17 25.03
CA ARG A 457 -17.01 8.98 24.29
C ARG A 457 -17.43 10.13 25.21
N LEU A 458 -17.45 11.35 24.72
CA LEU A 458 -17.55 12.56 25.56
C LEU A 458 -18.99 12.95 25.97
N GLU A 459 -19.96 12.02 25.85
CA GLU A 459 -21.36 12.23 26.25
C GLU A 459 -21.55 12.43 27.77
N ASP A 460 -20.66 11.87 28.60
CA ASP A 460 -20.91 11.58 30.02
C ASP A 460 -20.02 12.37 31.01
N GLU A 461 -19.87 13.69 30.84
CA GLU A 461 -19.19 14.55 31.84
C GLU A 461 -19.85 14.51 33.25
N LEU A 462 -21.07 13.98 33.38
CA LEU A 462 -21.78 13.82 34.66
C LEU A 462 -21.73 12.40 35.25
N PHE A 463 -21.49 11.36 34.44
CA PHE A 463 -21.47 9.95 34.89
C PHE A 463 -20.55 9.09 34.02
N GLY A 464 -19.23 9.24 34.17
CA GLY A 464 -18.21 8.61 33.31
C GLY A 464 -18.32 7.10 33.09
N HIS A 465 -19.11 6.70 32.08
CA HIS A 465 -19.28 5.33 31.63
C HIS A 465 -18.25 4.96 30.56
N HIS A 466 -17.06 4.54 31.00
CA HIS A 466 -16.07 3.93 30.12
C HIS A 466 -16.62 2.61 29.54
N GLU A 467 -16.94 2.57 28.24
CA GLU A 467 -17.20 1.31 27.54
C GLU A 467 -15.89 0.50 27.47
N SER A 468 -15.85 -0.65 28.15
CA SER A 468 -14.74 -1.60 28.11
C SER A 468 -14.67 -2.37 26.78
N ALA A 469 -14.54 -1.64 25.68
CA ALA A 469 -14.24 -2.20 24.36
C ALA A 469 -12.80 -2.72 24.34
N SER A 470 -12.59 -3.94 23.83
CA SER A 470 -11.30 -4.63 23.94
C SER A 470 -10.19 -4.12 23.00
N THR A 471 -10.54 -3.33 21.98
CA THR A 471 -9.66 -2.76 20.94
C THR A 471 -10.44 -1.67 20.19
N ILE A 472 -9.79 -0.62 19.66
CA ILE A 472 -10.48 0.34 18.76
C ILE A 472 -10.89 -0.34 17.44
N ILE A 473 -10.04 -1.26 16.99
CA ILE A 473 -10.23 -2.10 15.79
C ILE A 473 -11.36 -3.14 15.96
N GLY A 474 -11.77 -3.44 17.21
CA GLY A 474 -12.99 -4.17 17.55
C GLY A 474 -14.21 -3.26 17.71
N TRP A 475 -14.04 -2.04 18.22
CA TRP A 475 -15.14 -1.08 18.42
C TRP A 475 -15.69 -0.50 17.12
N ILE A 476 -14.83 0.00 16.22
CA ILE A 476 -15.23 0.59 14.92
C ILE A 476 -16.22 -0.33 14.17
N PRO A 477 -15.94 -1.63 13.93
CA PRO A 477 -16.87 -2.50 13.23
C PRO A 477 -18.12 -2.90 14.03
N ASN A 478 -18.21 -2.62 15.34
CA ASN A 478 -19.42 -2.85 16.12
C ASN A 478 -20.39 -1.67 16.07
N LYS A 479 -19.90 -0.41 16.08
CA LYS A 479 -20.76 0.79 16.05
C LYS A 479 -20.81 1.49 14.68
N CYS A 480 -19.71 1.45 13.93
CA CYS A 480 -19.63 1.83 12.51
C CYS A 480 -19.89 0.64 11.56
N GLY A 481 -20.00 -0.61 12.05
CA GLY A 481 -20.38 -1.73 11.18
C GLY A 481 -21.81 -1.62 10.65
N ASN A 482 -22.71 -1.06 11.47
CA ASN A 482 -24.08 -0.74 11.07
C ASN A 482 -24.17 0.60 10.31
N LEU A 483 -23.10 1.00 9.64
CA LEU A 483 -23.14 1.97 8.55
C LEU A 483 -23.73 1.30 7.31
N THR A 484 -25.05 1.35 7.24
CA THR A 484 -25.85 1.02 6.06
C THR A 484 -26.63 2.26 5.63
N LEU A 485 -26.35 2.69 4.41
CA LEU A 485 -27.10 3.72 3.69
C LEU A 485 -28.35 3.12 3.05
N ASP A 486 -29.48 3.80 3.15
CA ASP A 486 -30.61 3.54 2.25
C ASP A 486 -30.36 4.22 0.91
N GLU A 487 -29.93 3.46 -0.08
CA GLU A 487 -29.64 3.98 -1.43
C GLU A 487 -30.91 4.41 -2.18
N THR A 488 -32.11 4.13 -1.65
CA THR A 488 -33.38 4.62 -2.22
C THR A 488 -33.76 6.03 -1.74
N LEU A 489 -33.05 6.57 -0.75
CA LEU A 489 -33.34 7.86 -0.10
C LEU A 489 -32.10 8.79 -0.09
N ILE A 490 -31.58 9.05 -1.29
CA ILE A 490 -30.72 10.21 -1.55
C ILE A 490 -31.62 11.36 -1.96
N GLU A 491 -31.86 12.31 -1.05
CA GLU A 491 -32.56 13.56 -1.40
C GLU A 491 -31.59 14.50 -2.11
N TRP A 492 -31.72 14.59 -3.44
CA TRP A 492 -31.01 15.54 -4.27
C TRP A 492 -31.88 16.78 -4.49
N ARG A 493 -31.31 17.96 -4.25
CA ARG A 493 -31.98 19.24 -4.52
C ARG A 493 -31.17 20.07 -5.49
N ASP A 494 -31.68 20.22 -6.71
CA ASP A 494 -31.33 21.28 -7.65
C ASP A 494 -32.38 22.39 -7.54
N GLU A 495 -31.94 23.65 -7.54
CA GLU A 495 -32.84 24.79 -7.33
C GLU A 495 -33.80 25.06 -8.49
N THR A 496 -33.51 24.51 -9.67
CA THR A 496 -34.41 24.55 -10.83
C THR A 496 -35.67 23.70 -10.63
N SER A 497 -35.64 22.70 -9.74
CA SER A 497 -36.78 21.85 -9.39
C SER A 497 -37.39 22.24 -8.03
N ARG A 498 -38.54 22.93 -8.06
CA ARG A 498 -39.35 23.21 -6.84
C ARG A 498 -40.23 22.04 -6.38
N GLU A 499 -40.22 20.92 -7.09
CA GLU A 499 -40.85 19.67 -6.67
C GLU A 499 -39.74 18.68 -6.32
N CYS A 500 -39.88 17.96 -5.19
CA CYS A 500 -38.90 16.96 -4.77
C CYS A 500 -39.05 15.71 -5.65
N ALA A 501 -38.36 15.73 -6.79
CA ALA A 501 -38.48 14.72 -7.84
C ALA A 501 -37.45 13.60 -7.64
N THR A 502 -37.93 12.40 -7.31
CA THR A 502 -37.11 11.17 -7.21
C THR A 502 -36.80 10.57 -8.58
N THR A 503 -36.34 11.40 -9.52
CA THR A 503 -36.11 11.06 -10.93
C THR A 503 -34.63 11.07 -11.29
N ASP A 504 -34.11 9.90 -11.70
CA ASP A 504 -32.83 9.70 -12.42
C ASP A 504 -31.67 10.62 -11.98
N ILE A 505 -31.24 10.45 -10.72
CA ILE A 505 -30.12 11.22 -10.13
C ILE A 505 -28.79 10.84 -10.82
N ASP A 506 -28.11 11.83 -11.39
CA ASP A 506 -26.71 11.72 -11.77
C ASP A 506 -25.87 11.34 -10.54
N THR A 507 -25.25 10.15 -10.59
CA THR A 507 -24.40 9.68 -9.48
C THR A 507 -23.26 10.68 -9.27
N PRO A 508 -23.10 11.26 -8.05
CA PRO A 508 -22.10 12.29 -7.83
C PRO A 508 -20.68 11.72 -8.01
N PRO A 509 -19.71 12.52 -8.50
CA PRO A 509 -18.43 12.05 -9.05
C PRO A 509 -17.45 11.48 -8.00
N PHE A 510 -17.88 11.27 -6.77
CA PHE A 510 -17.09 10.82 -5.64
C PHE A 510 -17.83 9.78 -4.79
N HIS A 511 -17.10 8.97 -4.03
CA HIS A 511 -17.66 7.87 -3.23
C HIS A 511 -18.08 8.25 -1.79
N TYR A 512 -17.64 9.40 -1.27
CA TYR A 512 -17.96 9.85 0.09
C TYR A 512 -19.45 10.22 0.25
N ARG A 513 -20.06 9.88 1.39
CA ARG A 513 -21.49 10.08 1.69
C ARG A 513 -21.74 10.56 3.12
N GLY A 514 -20.79 11.27 3.74
CA GLY A 514 -20.77 11.45 5.19
C GLY A 514 -20.21 10.21 5.89
N GLY A 515 -19.89 10.31 7.19
CA GLY A 515 -19.40 9.18 7.98
C GLY A 515 -18.43 9.62 9.07
N TYR A 516 -17.55 8.73 9.51
CA TYR A 516 -16.54 9.07 10.51
C TYR A 516 -15.28 9.66 9.86
N LEU A 517 -14.76 10.77 10.39
CA LEU A 517 -13.46 11.33 10.03
C LEU A 517 -12.54 11.29 11.26
N GLY A 518 -11.26 11.01 11.03
CA GLY A 518 -10.32 10.87 12.14
C GLY A 518 -8.95 10.29 11.76
N PHE A 519 -8.23 9.84 12.79
CA PHE A 519 -6.92 9.21 12.63
C PHE A 519 -6.73 7.98 13.53
N LEU A 520 -5.83 7.11 13.09
CA LEU A 520 -5.29 5.96 13.81
C LEU A 520 -3.78 6.20 13.99
N GLY A 521 -3.30 6.29 15.22
CA GLY A 521 -1.87 6.29 15.51
C GLY A 521 -1.24 4.94 15.20
N TYR A 522 0.08 4.92 14.97
CA TYR A 522 0.83 3.72 14.64
C TYR A 522 0.68 2.60 15.68
N GLU A 523 0.56 2.95 16.97
CA GLU A 523 0.42 1.97 18.06
C GLU A 523 -0.95 1.23 18.09
N VAL A 524 -1.89 1.59 17.21
CA VAL A 524 -3.04 0.73 16.88
C VAL A 524 -2.59 -0.59 16.23
N ARG A 525 -1.32 -0.69 15.78
CA ARG A 525 -0.68 -1.94 15.35
C ARG A 525 -0.78 -3.09 16.35
N HIS A 526 -0.86 -2.79 17.65
CA HIS A 526 -0.99 -3.85 18.67
C HIS A 526 -2.35 -4.55 18.56
N ASP A 527 -3.41 -3.83 18.24
CA ASP A 527 -4.75 -4.40 18.03
C ASP A 527 -4.77 -5.28 16.77
N THR A 528 -4.12 -4.84 15.68
CA THR A 528 -4.06 -5.61 14.44
C THR A 528 -3.10 -6.80 14.55
N GLN A 529 -1.96 -6.67 15.26
CA GLN A 529 -1.03 -7.77 15.54
C GLN A 529 -1.70 -8.85 16.41
N ARG A 530 -2.39 -8.46 17.50
CA ARG A 530 -3.24 -9.39 18.30
C ARG A 530 -4.28 -10.08 17.42
N TYR A 531 -4.98 -9.34 16.54
CA TYR A 531 -5.97 -9.90 15.62
C TYR A 531 -5.37 -10.89 14.59
N LEU A 532 -4.17 -10.61 14.09
CA LEU A 532 -3.46 -11.46 13.14
C LEU A 532 -2.89 -12.73 13.80
N GLN A 533 -2.44 -12.65 15.06
CA GLN A 533 -1.86 -13.76 15.84
C GLN A 533 -2.90 -14.66 16.52
N HIS A 534 -4.11 -14.17 16.84
CA HIS A 534 -5.08 -14.91 17.68
C HIS A 534 -6.37 -15.35 16.96
N ARG A 535 -6.33 -15.54 15.63
CA ARG A 535 -7.52 -15.91 14.83
C ARG A 535 -8.25 -17.16 15.33
N ASP A 536 -7.54 -18.11 15.93
CA ASP A 536 -8.08 -19.40 16.39
C ASP A 536 -8.04 -19.60 17.92
N ASN A 537 -7.76 -18.54 18.72
CA ASN A 537 -7.62 -18.68 20.18
C ASN A 537 -8.51 -17.69 20.97
N THR A 538 -9.70 -18.14 21.37
CA THR A 538 -10.69 -17.32 22.10
C THR A 538 -10.37 -17.09 23.57
N ASN A 539 -9.34 -17.73 24.14
CA ASN A 539 -9.07 -17.76 25.58
C ASN A 539 -7.57 -17.70 25.94
N ASN A 540 -6.85 -16.68 25.47
CA ASN A 540 -5.54 -16.33 26.07
C ASN A 540 -5.38 -14.80 26.20
N HIS A 541 -5.21 -14.34 27.44
CA HIS A 541 -4.72 -12.99 27.71
C HIS A 541 -3.19 -13.03 27.68
N ALA A 542 -2.58 -12.54 26.59
CA ALA A 542 -1.13 -12.32 26.56
C ALA A 542 -0.74 -11.36 27.69
N THR A 543 0.36 -11.65 28.39
CA THR A 543 0.82 -10.84 29.53
C THR A 543 1.21 -9.44 29.04
N PRO A 544 0.65 -8.35 29.62
CA PRO A 544 1.04 -7.00 29.22
C PRO A 544 2.52 -6.76 29.49
N THR A 545 3.27 -6.37 28.46
CA THR A 545 4.57 -5.71 28.66
C THR A 545 4.34 -4.36 29.32
N SER A 546 5.12 -4.05 30.35
CA SER A 546 4.93 -2.81 31.12
C SER A 546 5.27 -1.58 30.28
N ARG A 547 4.23 -0.85 29.88
CA ARG A 547 4.30 0.40 29.09
C ARG A 547 4.06 1.63 29.97
N THR A 548 4.36 2.82 29.45
CA THR A 548 4.53 4.04 30.27
C THR A 548 3.85 5.31 29.72
N ASN A 549 2.62 5.21 29.20
CA ASN A 549 1.78 6.38 28.91
C ASN A 549 1.18 6.96 30.21
N GLU A 550 2.04 7.58 31.03
CA GLU A 550 1.67 8.71 31.90
C GLU A 550 1.99 10.06 31.22
N LYS A 551 2.44 10.06 29.96
CA LYS A 551 3.05 11.23 29.32
C LYS A 551 2.27 11.69 28.08
N HIS A 552 1.61 12.85 28.25
CA HIS A 552 1.12 13.80 27.23
C HIS A 552 -0.35 13.73 26.78
N GLY A 553 -1.19 12.80 27.25
CA GLY A 553 -2.65 12.88 27.05
C GLY A 553 -3.16 12.84 25.60
N VAL A 554 -2.30 12.53 24.64
CA VAL A 554 -2.65 12.41 23.22
C VAL A 554 -3.37 11.07 22.97
N PRO A 555 -4.55 11.05 22.31
CA PRO A 555 -5.23 9.81 21.99
C PRO A 555 -4.44 8.94 20.99
N THR A 556 -4.45 7.63 21.20
CA THR A 556 -3.85 6.64 20.29
C THR A 556 -4.64 6.55 18.98
N ALA A 557 -5.95 6.81 19.01
CA ALA A 557 -6.79 7.05 17.83
C ALA A 557 -7.97 7.96 18.20
N ALA A 558 -8.45 8.78 17.26
CA ALA A 558 -9.59 9.65 17.51
C ALA A 558 -10.42 9.92 16.25
N PHE A 559 -11.75 9.89 16.38
CA PHE A 559 -12.72 10.03 15.29
C PHE A 559 -13.96 10.80 15.74
N PHE A 560 -14.64 11.50 14.82
CA PHE A 560 -16.02 11.96 15.05
C PHE A 560 -16.93 11.58 13.89
N LEU A 561 -18.23 11.45 14.17
CA LEU A 561 -19.26 11.32 13.14
C LEU A 561 -19.53 12.68 12.50
N ALA A 562 -19.06 12.87 11.26
CA ALA A 562 -19.35 14.05 10.47
C ALA A 562 -20.79 14.00 9.96
N ARG A 563 -21.74 14.50 10.78
CA ARG A 563 -23.14 14.68 10.38
C ARG A 563 -23.31 15.71 9.27
N GLN A 564 -22.42 16.70 9.19
CA GLN A 564 -22.39 17.72 8.13
C GLN A 564 -20.99 17.79 7.52
N SER A 565 -20.90 17.98 6.21
CA SER A 565 -19.61 18.08 5.50
C SER A 565 -19.72 18.95 4.24
N MET A 566 -18.71 19.80 4.03
CA MET A 566 -18.53 20.58 2.81
C MET A 566 -17.44 19.92 1.96
N LEU A 567 -17.73 19.67 0.69
CA LEU A 567 -16.79 19.05 -0.24
C LEU A 567 -16.56 19.95 -1.45
N TYR A 568 -15.30 20.11 -1.85
CA TYR A 568 -14.94 20.69 -3.13
C TYR A 568 -14.39 19.61 -4.05
N HIS A 569 -14.92 19.51 -5.27
CA HIS A 569 -14.47 18.55 -6.26
C HIS A 569 -13.74 19.29 -7.39
N HIS A 570 -12.40 19.28 -7.35
CA HIS A 570 -11.57 20.07 -8.28
C HIS A 570 -11.87 19.77 -9.76
N PRO A 571 -12.04 18.51 -10.23
CA PRO A 571 -12.30 18.22 -11.65
C PRO A 571 -13.60 18.80 -12.22
N THR A 572 -14.51 19.30 -11.38
CA THR A 572 -15.72 20.01 -11.82
C THR A 572 -15.88 21.39 -11.18
N GLU A 573 -14.84 21.89 -10.50
CA GLU A 573 -14.80 23.19 -9.80
C GLU A 573 -16.08 23.48 -8.98
N SER A 574 -16.62 22.45 -8.31
CA SER A 574 -17.96 22.46 -7.73
C SER A 574 -17.96 22.15 -6.23
N TRP A 575 -18.71 22.93 -5.47
CA TRP A 575 -19.02 22.68 -4.06
C TRP A 575 -20.25 21.79 -3.88
N TYR A 576 -20.17 20.87 -2.91
CA TYR A 576 -21.23 19.95 -2.51
C TYR A 576 -21.39 19.97 -0.98
N LEU A 577 -22.64 20.03 -0.53
CA LEU A 577 -23.01 19.96 0.89
C LEU A 577 -23.65 18.59 1.15
N ILE A 578 -23.19 17.91 2.21
CA ILE A 578 -23.68 16.59 2.60
C ILE A 578 -24.18 16.64 4.05
N GLY A 579 -25.40 16.15 4.26
CA GLY A 579 -26.02 15.97 5.58
C GLY A 579 -26.40 14.51 5.83
N LEU A 580 -25.95 13.94 6.95
CA LEU A 580 -26.41 12.65 7.46
C LEU A 580 -27.73 12.81 8.20
N VAL A 581 -28.64 11.87 7.99
CA VAL A 581 -29.97 11.84 8.62
C VAL A 581 -30.16 10.47 9.28
N GLU A 582 -30.12 10.45 10.61
CA GLU A 582 -30.37 9.30 11.48
C GLU A 582 -31.82 9.29 12.01
N LYS A 583 -32.37 10.48 12.23
CA LYS A 583 -33.77 10.75 12.62
C LYS A 583 -34.40 11.78 11.67
N ASP A 584 -35.73 11.82 11.56
CA ASP A 584 -36.41 12.84 10.73
C ASP A 584 -36.14 14.28 11.21
N GLU A 585 -35.83 14.47 12.50
CA GLU A 585 -35.40 15.75 13.10
C GLU A 585 -34.12 16.31 12.44
N ASP A 586 -33.25 15.44 11.92
CA ASP A 586 -31.97 15.82 11.30
C ASP A 586 -32.17 16.43 9.91
N ILE A 587 -33.31 16.14 9.26
CA ILE A 587 -33.65 16.69 7.93
C ILE A 587 -33.75 18.21 8.01
N GLN A 588 -34.49 18.72 8.99
CA GLN A 588 -34.71 20.17 9.15
C GLN A 588 -33.41 20.91 9.50
N GLU A 589 -32.58 20.35 10.40
CA GLU A 589 -31.29 20.94 10.75
C GLU A 589 -30.31 20.97 9.57
N ASN A 590 -30.23 19.88 8.80
CA ASN A 590 -29.40 19.84 7.60
C ASN A 590 -29.89 20.83 6.53
N LEU A 591 -31.20 21.00 6.37
CA LEU A 591 -31.77 22.03 5.49
C LEU A 591 -31.45 23.45 5.97
N GLU A 592 -31.59 23.75 7.26
CA GLU A 592 -31.26 25.06 7.83
C GLU A 592 -29.76 25.37 7.67
N TRP A 593 -28.89 24.41 7.95
CA TRP A 593 -27.44 24.53 7.70
C TRP A 593 -27.12 24.75 6.22
N MET A 594 -27.66 23.92 5.31
CA MET A 594 -27.41 24.07 3.87
C MET A 594 -27.87 25.44 3.36
N ASN A 595 -29.08 25.88 3.72
CA ASN A 595 -29.60 27.20 3.32
C ASN A 595 -28.73 28.36 3.86
N ALA A 596 -28.19 28.24 5.07
CA ALA A 596 -27.31 29.25 5.64
C ALA A 596 -25.95 29.32 4.91
N ILE A 597 -25.35 28.17 4.58
CA ILE A 597 -24.10 28.12 3.78
C ILE A 597 -24.33 28.68 2.36
N LEU A 598 -25.47 28.37 1.73
CA LEU A 598 -25.81 28.90 0.40
C LEU A 598 -25.93 30.43 0.41
N GLN A 599 -26.65 31.00 1.38
CA GLN A 599 -26.77 32.45 1.52
C GLN A 599 -25.42 33.14 1.76
N ASP A 600 -24.52 32.47 2.49
CA ASP A 600 -23.17 32.98 2.78
C ASP A 600 -22.19 32.83 1.61
N PHE A 601 -22.51 31.94 0.65
CA PHE A 601 -21.83 31.81 -0.64
C PHE A 601 -22.37 32.82 -1.67
N ASP A 602 -23.69 33.05 -1.73
CA ASP A 602 -24.33 34.08 -2.56
C ASP A 602 -23.89 35.51 -2.17
N THR A 603 -23.48 35.70 -0.90
CA THR A 603 -22.99 36.99 -0.37
C THR A 603 -21.48 37.00 -0.13
N TRP A 604 -20.73 36.10 -0.78
CA TRP A 604 -19.28 36.00 -0.65
C TRP A 604 -18.55 37.12 -1.41
N GLU A 605 -18.36 38.26 -0.76
CA GLU A 605 -17.57 39.37 -1.31
C GLU A 605 -16.08 38.98 -1.46
N GLU A 606 -15.49 39.29 -2.62
CA GLU A 606 -14.04 39.23 -2.85
C GLU A 606 -13.32 40.23 -1.95
N ASN A 607 -12.89 39.77 -0.79
CA ASN A 607 -11.99 40.54 0.07
C ASN A 607 -10.61 40.58 -0.58
N GLU A 608 -10.26 41.71 -1.22
CA GLU A 608 -8.89 42.04 -1.67
C GLU A 608 -7.89 42.24 -0.50
N GLU A 609 -8.08 41.54 0.63
CA GLU A 609 -6.99 41.34 1.59
C GLU A 609 -5.98 40.36 0.97
N GLU A 610 -5.06 40.90 0.16
CA GLU A 610 -3.77 40.27 -0.11
C GLU A 610 -3.23 39.74 1.22
N SER A 611 -3.10 38.41 1.35
CA SER A 611 -2.56 37.80 2.55
C SER A 611 -1.21 38.48 2.86
N PRO A 612 -1.02 39.15 4.03
CA PRO A 612 0.09 40.10 4.23
C PRO A 612 1.51 39.53 4.15
N TYR A 613 1.64 38.23 3.86
CA TYR A 613 2.88 37.51 3.59
C TYR A 613 3.33 37.62 2.13
N ALA A 614 3.33 38.86 1.61
CA ALA A 614 4.25 39.27 0.56
C ALA A 614 5.71 39.09 1.05
N SER A 615 6.64 38.85 0.14
CA SER A 615 8.00 38.42 0.49
C SER A 615 8.82 39.51 1.19
N THR A 616 9.00 39.37 2.50
CA THR A 616 10.05 40.08 3.26
C THR A 616 11.18 39.13 3.62
N THR A 617 12.37 39.41 3.09
CA THR A 617 13.62 38.73 3.45
C THR A 617 14.21 39.29 4.75
N ASP A 618 15.02 38.46 5.41
CA ASP A 618 15.94 38.82 6.51
C ASP A 618 15.36 39.49 7.77
N HIS A 619 14.81 38.66 8.66
CA HIS A 619 15.14 38.76 10.08
C HIS A 619 15.48 37.37 10.64
N PHE A 620 16.77 37.13 10.91
CA PHE A 620 17.24 35.92 11.58
C PHE A 620 16.90 35.96 13.08
N ALA A 621 15.70 35.49 13.43
CA ALA A 621 15.44 34.94 14.76
C ALA A 621 16.39 33.75 15.01
N PRO A 622 16.74 33.43 16.28
CA PRO A 622 17.53 32.24 16.56
C PRO A 622 16.83 31.00 16.02
N THR A 623 17.56 30.19 15.25
CA THR A 623 17.03 29.01 14.57
C THR A 623 16.40 28.06 15.58
N LEU A 624 15.12 27.72 15.40
CA LEU A 624 14.46 26.71 16.24
C LEU A 624 15.20 25.38 16.07
N GLU A 625 15.88 24.95 17.13
CA GLU A 625 16.62 23.71 17.19
C GLU A 625 15.67 22.52 17.30
N PHE A 626 15.92 21.50 16.48
CA PHE A 626 15.21 20.24 16.49
C PHE A 626 16.13 19.15 17.03
N ILE A 627 15.77 18.59 18.18
CA ILE A 627 16.51 17.51 18.84
C ILE A 627 15.96 16.18 18.30
N PRO A 628 16.78 15.32 17.66
CA PRO A 628 16.34 14.00 17.25
C PRO A 628 16.20 13.10 18.49
N SER A 629 15.18 12.23 18.53
CA SER A 629 14.99 11.28 19.65
C SER A 629 16.12 10.27 19.78
N ARG A 630 16.77 9.91 18.66
CA ARG A 630 18.01 9.13 18.62
C ARG A 630 19.12 9.92 17.93
N SER A 631 20.34 9.90 18.49
CA SER A 631 21.49 10.63 17.92
C SER A 631 21.89 10.08 16.55
N LYS A 632 22.70 10.80 15.76
CA LYS A 632 23.21 10.26 14.48
C LYS A 632 23.94 8.93 14.67
N ALA A 633 24.88 8.87 15.61
CA ALA A 633 25.66 7.66 15.90
C ALA A 633 24.78 6.51 16.43
N THR A 634 23.69 6.83 17.15
CA THR A 634 22.68 5.84 17.54
C THR A 634 21.98 5.28 16.30
N TYR A 635 21.42 6.15 15.45
CA TYR A 635 20.72 5.74 14.23
C TYR A 635 21.62 4.96 13.24
N GLU A 636 22.91 5.28 13.16
CA GLU A 636 23.89 4.52 12.38
C GLU A 636 24.18 3.12 12.97
N GLN A 637 24.17 2.98 14.30
CA GLN A 637 24.26 1.67 14.97
C GLN A 637 22.97 0.86 14.80
N ASP A 638 21.80 1.50 14.97
CA ASP A 638 20.49 0.88 14.80
C ASP A 638 20.32 0.31 13.37
N ILE A 639 20.96 0.92 12.36
CA ILE A 639 21.04 0.39 10.98
C ILE A 639 21.96 -0.83 10.88
N ALA A 640 23.09 -0.86 11.57
CA ALA A 640 23.96 -2.04 11.62
C ALA A 640 23.25 -3.23 12.29
N ASP A 641 22.44 -2.97 13.32
CA ASP A 641 21.64 -3.99 14.01
C ASP A 641 20.48 -4.47 13.11
N CYS A 642 19.82 -3.58 12.35
CA CYS A 642 18.92 -3.96 11.25
C CYS A 642 19.58 -4.89 10.23
N HIS A 643 20.83 -4.59 9.81
CA HIS A 643 21.55 -5.45 8.86
C HIS A 643 21.87 -6.84 9.44
N GLU A 644 22.15 -6.95 10.73
CA GLU A 644 22.36 -8.23 11.41
C GLU A 644 21.06 -9.06 11.48
N HIS A 645 19.92 -8.44 11.80
CA HIS A 645 18.60 -9.11 11.73
C HIS A 645 18.25 -9.56 10.30
N ILE A 646 18.51 -8.71 9.30
CA ILE A 646 18.39 -9.06 7.88
C ILE A 646 19.26 -10.27 7.55
N ARG A 647 20.53 -10.28 7.98
CA ARG A 647 21.48 -11.40 7.74
C ARG A 647 21.03 -12.70 8.42
N ARG A 648 20.39 -12.63 9.60
CA ARG A 648 19.80 -13.78 10.31
C ARG A 648 18.48 -14.27 9.71
N GLY A 649 17.90 -13.56 8.74
CA GLY A 649 16.60 -13.89 8.17
C GLY A 649 15.41 -13.53 9.06
N ASP A 650 15.60 -12.72 10.12
CA ASP A 650 14.49 -12.20 10.93
C ASP A 650 13.55 -11.29 10.10
N SER A 651 14.09 -10.61 9.10
CA SER A 651 13.38 -9.63 8.27
C SER A 651 14.02 -9.47 6.89
N TYR A 652 13.22 -9.07 5.91
CA TYR A 652 13.66 -8.73 4.55
C TYR A 652 14.00 -7.23 4.42
N GLU A 653 13.23 -6.39 5.10
CA GLU A 653 13.29 -4.91 5.12
C GLU A 653 12.74 -4.42 6.48
N LEU A 654 13.39 -3.44 7.12
CA LEU A 654 12.87 -2.76 8.31
C LEU A 654 12.72 -1.25 8.05
N CYS A 655 11.54 -0.68 8.28
CA CYS A 655 11.33 0.77 8.13
C CYS A 655 11.70 1.51 9.43
N LEU A 656 12.98 1.89 9.57
CA LEU A 656 13.54 2.54 10.75
C LEU A 656 13.28 4.06 10.73
N THR A 657 12.77 4.62 11.84
CA THR A 657 12.30 6.02 11.89
C THR A 657 12.75 6.78 13.15
N ASN A 658 13.17 8.03 12.97
CA ASN A 658 13.58 8.94 14.03
C ASN A 658 12.55 10.09 14.16
N GLN A 659 12.45 10.71 15.33
CA GLN A 659 11.59 11.88 15.53
C GLN A 659 12.43 13.11 15.83
N LEU A 660 12.31 14.14 15.00
CA LEU A 660 12.82 15.46 15.31
C LEU A 660 11.81 16.18 16.21
N GLN A 661 12.21 16.59 17.41
CA GLN A 661 11.34 17.24 18.39
C GLN A 661 11.82 18.66 18.73
N ALA A 662 10.88 19.58 18.90
CA ALA A 662 11.13 20.97 19.31
C ALA A 662 10.03 21.48 20.26
N ARG A 663 10.32 22.51 21.06
CA ARG A 663 9.32 23.27 21.83
C ARG A 663 9.09 24.64 21.19
N VAL A 664 7.82 25.01 20.99
CA VAL A 664 7.43 26.31 20.42
C VAL A 664 6.40 26.99 21.33
N GLY A 665 6.66 28.24 21.75
CA GLY A 665 5.73 28.98 22.61
C GLY A 665 4.38 29.27 21.93
N ARG A 666 3.29 29.12 22.67
CA ARG A 666 1.91 29.18 22.15
C ARG A 666 1.43 30.60 21.82
N ALA A 667 1.85 31.60 22.59
CA ALA A 667 1.39 32.98 22.45
C ALA A 667 1.53 33.55 21.01
N LYS A 668 0.45 34.17 20.52
CA LYS A 668 0.33 34.82 19.18
C LYS A 668 0.66 33.92 17.97
N ARG A 669 0.43 32.60 18.05
CA ARG A 669 0.55 31.66 16.91
C ARG A 669 -0.75 30.91 16.68
N SER A 670 -1.10 30.73 15.40
CA SER A 670 -2.23 29.92 14.90
C SER A 670 -1.70 28.64 14.29
N THR A 671 -2.26 27.48 14.62
CA THR A 671 -1.89 26.21 13.96
C THR A 671 -2.35 26.13 12.51
N ALA A 672 -3.40 26.86 12.11
CA ALA A 672 -3.80 26.99 10.71
C ALA A 672 -2.75 27.74 9.86
N ASP A 673 -2.01 28.68 10.45
CA ASP A 673 -0.89 29.35 9.76
C ASP A 673 0.27 28.40 9.47
N LEU A 674 0.54 27.44 10.36
CA LEU A 674 1.51 26.38 10.10
C LEU A 674 1.05 25.51 8.93
N TYR A 675 -0.22 25.14 8.91
CA TYR A 675 -0.77 24.32 7.82
C TYR A 675 -0.68 25.03 6.46
N LYS A 676 -1.07 26.30 6.37
CA LYS A 676 -0.93 27.11 5.14
C LYS A 676 0.51 27.16 4.62
N ARG A 677 1.50 27.34 5.52
CA ARG A 677 2.93 27.36 5.18
C ARG A 677 3.41 25.99 4.69
N LEU A 678 2.97 24.90 5.33
CA LEU A 678 3.25 23.52 4.89
C LEU A 678 2.63 23.21 3.53
N ARG A 679 1.32 23.50 3.33
CA ARG A 679 0.57 23.30 2.08
C ARG A 679 1.25 24.03 0.90
N ARG A 680 1.71 25.27 1.11
CA ARG A 680 2.41 26.08 0.11
C ARG A 680 3.85 25.60 -0.17
N GLY A 681 4.58 25.17 0.87
CA GLY A 681 5.97 24.73 0.75
C GLY A 681 6.15 23.28 0.27
N ASN A 682 5.17 22.42 0.54
CA ASN A 682 5.14 21.01 0.16
C ASN A 682 3.68 20.60 -0.13
N PRO A 683 3.13 20.90 -1.31
CA PRO A 683 1.80 20.41 -1.71
C PRO A 683 1.85 18.89 -1.93
N ALA A 684 0.82 18.19 -1.47
CA ALA A 684 0.73 16.73 -1.54
C ALA A 684 -0.72 16.23 -1.77
N PRO A 685 -0.90 15.05 -2.39
CA PRO A 685 -2.22 14.53 -2.81
C PRO A 685 -3.11 14.01 -1.68
N TYR A 686 -2.53 13.73 -0.51
CA TYR A 686 -3.24 13.20 0.66
C TYR A 686 -2.88 14.03 1.89
N SER A 687 -2.80 15.35 1.73
CA SER A 687 -2.61 16.30 2.81
C SER A 687 -3.82 16.30 3.75
N ALA A 688 -3.62 16.74 4.98
CA ALA A 688 -4.72 16.92 5.92
C ALA A 688 -4.36 17.88 7.04
N TYR A 689 -5.32 18.72 7.43
CA TYR A 689 -5.33 19.37 8.73
C TYR A 689 -6.32 18.67 9.64
N PHE A 690 -5.87 18.27 10.83
CA PHE A 690 -6.70 17.68 11.88
C PHE A 690 -6.44 18.44 13.18
N ARG A 691 -7.48 19.01 13.78
CA ARG A 691 -7.45 19.77 15.04
C ARG A 691 -8.38 19.09 16.04
N TRP A 692 -7.90 18.90 17.26
CA TRP A 692 -8.59 18.13 18.28
C TRP A 692 -8.56 18.79 19.64
N ASN A 693 -9.71 18.78 20.31
CA ASN A 693 -9.88 19.11 21.72
C ASN A 693 -9.14 20.40 22.15
N LEU A 694 -9.30 21.48 21.36
CA LEU A 694 -8.59 22.76 21.55
C LEU A 694 -9.56 23.93 21.79
N PRO A 695 -9.65 24.49 23.01
CA PRO A 695 -10.35 25.75 23.23
C PRO A 695 -9.64 26.92 22.53
N SER A 696 -10.26 27.46 21.49
CA SER A 696 -9.84 28.72 20.85
C SER A 696 -10.38 29.92 21.62
N SER A 697 -9.51 30.79 22.13
CA SER A 697 -9.94 32.07 22.73
C SER A 697 -9.90 33.20 21.70
N PHE A 698 -10.94 34.04 21.67
CA PHE A 698 -11.00 35.20 20.76
C PHE A 698 -10.45 36.45 21.45
N HIS A 699 -9.37 37.01 20.91
CA HIS A 699 -8.89 38.34 21.28
C HIS A 699 -9.40 39.38 20.25
N GLY A 700 -9.74 40.58 20.75
CA GLY A 700 -10.45 41.64 20.01
C GLY A 700 -9.78 42.21 18.77
N ASP A 701 -8.57 41.75 18.41
CA ASP A 701 -7.84 42.12 17.20
C ASP A 701 -8.16 41.17 16.02
N ASN A 702 -9.38 40.62 15.97
CA ASN A 702 -9.80 39.54 15.06
C ASN A 702 -8.86 38.31 15.09
N ARG A 703 -8.25 37.99 16.24
CA ARG A 703 -7.27 36.90 16.35
C ARG A 703 -7.68 35.87 17.40
N TRP A 704 -7.78 34.62 16.93
CA TRP A 704 -7.95 33.45 17.78
C TRP A 704 -6.60 32.96 18.30
N ILE A 705 -6.54 32.57 19.57
CA ILE A 705 -5.36 31.99 20.22
C ILE A 705 -5.68 30.55 20.64
N ASP A 706 -4.77 29.64 20.33
CA ASP A 706 -4.85 28.22 20.68
C ASP A 706 -4.55 28.02 22.17
N CYS A 707 -5.58 27.98 23.03
CA CYS A 707 -5.43 27.58 24.43
C CYS A 707 -5.53 26.04 24.55
N PRO A 708 -4.72 25.39 25.40
CA PRO A 708 -4.71 23.94 25.52
C PRO A 708 -5.70 23.37 26.53
N GLN A 709 -6.01 22.09 26.34
CA GLN A 709 -6.29 21.12 27.40
C GLN A 709 -5.27 19.96 27.29
N PRO A 710 -5.12 19.08 28.30
CA PRO A 710 -4.17 17.97 28.23
C PRO A 710 -4.39 16.98 27.08
N SER A 711 -5.59 16.94 26.50
CA SER A 711 -6.00 16.11 25.35
C SER A 711 -5.87 16.79 23.98
N SER A 712 -5.39 18.05 23.92
CA SER A 712 -5.28 18.80 22.67
C SER A 712 -4.28 18.20 21.68
N LEU A 713 -4.66 18.07 20.41
CA LEU A 713 -3.79 17.58 19.34
C LEU A 713 -4.00 18.36 18.04
N VAL A 714 -2.92 18.65 17.31
CA VAL A 714 -2.99 19.06 15.90
C VAL A 714 -2.06 18.21 15.05
N ILE A 715 -2.53 17.77 13.89
CA ILE A 715 -1.74 17.12 12.85
C ILE A 715 -1.82 17.98 11.59
N CYS A 716 -0.68 18.54 11.19
CA CYS A 716 -0.50 19.22 9.91
C CYS A 716 0.22 18.25 8.97
N SER A 717 -0.53 17.53 8.14
CA SER A 717 -0.02 16.45 7.28
C SER A 717 0.09 16.87 5.81
N SER A 718 1.16 16.43 5.15
CA SER A 718 1.47 16.71 3.75
C SER A 718 1.88 15.39 3.05
N SER A 719 0.97 14.40 3.11
CA SER A 719 1.32 13.04 2.74
C SER A 719 1.29 12.81 1.22
N PRO A 720 2.37 12.24 0.64
CA PRO A 720 2.36 11.77 -0.74
C PRO A 720 1.66 10.42 -0.92
N GLU A 721 1.42 9.67 0.16
CA GLU A 721 1.10 8.24 0.10
C GLU A 721 -0.28 7.93 0.68
N ARG A 722 -1.15 7.35 -0.17
CA ARG A 722 -2.38 6.70 0.25
C ARG A 722 -2.00 5.34 0.86
N PHE A 723 -2.35 5.14 2.12
CA PHE A 723 -2.31 3.83 2.74
C PHE A 723 -3.25 2.90 1.95
N MET A 724 -4.54 3.27 1.89
CA MET A 724 -5.55 2.44 1.24
C MET A 724 -6.86 3.20 0.99
N SER A 725 -7.52 2.88 -0.11
CA SER A 725 -8.89 3.33 -0.40
C SER A 725 -9.81 2.15 -0.69
N VAL A 726 -11.09 2.29 -0.36
CA VAL A 726 -12.18 1.40 -0.78
C VAL A 726 -13.24 2.23 -1.50
N SER A 727 -13.39 2.01 -2.81
CA SER A 727 -14.45 2.58 -3.63
C SER A 727 -15.64 1.62 -3.75
N ARG A 728 -16.80 2.14 -4.18
CA ARG A 728 -17.95 1.34 -4.61
C ARG A 728 -18.05 1.42 -6.13
N GLU A 729 -17.83 0.30 -6.80
CA GLU A 729 -17.76 0.17 -8.24
C GLU A 729 -19.04 -0.47 -8.80
N GLN A 730 -19.59 0.11 -9.87
CA GLN A 730 -20.64 -0.52 -10.67
C GLN A 730 -20.38 -0.30 -12.18
N PRO A 731 -19.49 -1.08 -12.81
CA PRO A 731 -19.03 -0.82 -14.19
C PRO A 731 -20.07 -1.12 -15.28
N HIS A 732 -21.20 -1.75 -14.94
CA HIS A 732 -22.33 -1.99 -15.84
C HIS A 732 -23.62 -2.16 -15.03
N PRO A 733 -24.81 -1.70 -15.49
CA PRO A 733 -26.06 -1.85 -14.71
C PRO A 733 -26.46 -3.30 -14.40
N GLU A 734 -26.07 -4.25 -15.24
CA GLU A 734 -26.32 -5.69 -15.02
C GLU A 734 -25.34 -6.35 -14.03
N ILE A 735 -24.27 -5.65 -13.64
CA ILE A 735 -23.29 -6.11 -12.65
C ILE A 735 -23.70 -5.50 -11.30
N PRO A 736 -23.88 -6.30 -10.23
CA PRO A 736 -24.19 -5.76 -8.91
C PRO A 736 -23.00 -4.94 -8.38
N PRO A 737 -23.25 -3.84 -7.65
CA PRO A 737 -22.19 -3.00 -7.12
C PRO A 737 -21.30 -3.78 -6.13
N PHE A 738 -20.00 -3.53 -6.17
CA PHE A 738 -19.02 -4.18 -5.28
C PHE A 738 -18.04 -3.17 -4.69
N LEU A 739 -17.43 -3.53 -3.55
CA LEU A 739 -16.37 -2.72 -2.95
C LEU A 739 -15.00 -3.13 -3.54
N GLN A 740 -14.29 -2.17 -4.12
CA GLN A 740 -12.93 -2.35 -4.63
C GLN A 740 -11.93 -1.69 -3.68
N ALA A 741 -10.99 -2.49 -3.16
CA ALA A 741 -9.81 -2.01 -2.46
C ALA A 741 -8.74 -1.58 -3.48
N GLU A 742 -8.05 -0.47 -3.20
CA GLU A 742 -6.83 -0.03 -3.90
C GLU A 742 -5.78 0.42 -2.87
N ALA A 743 -4.53 -0.02 -3.06
CA ALA A 743 -3.36 0.45 -2.32
C ALA A 743 -2.26 0.92 -3.29
N LYS A 744 -1.57 2.00 -2.94
CA LYS A 744 -0.60 2.70 -3.82
C LYS A 744 0.74 2.98 -3.12
N PRO A 745 1.53 1.93 -2.80
CA PRO A 745 2.81 2.08 -2.11
C PRO A 745 3.82 2.86 -2.96
N ILE A 746 4.62 3.69 -2.29
CA ILE A 746 5.67 4.51 -2.90
C ILE A 746 7.02 4.10 -2.34
N LYS A 747 8.01 3.84 -3.20
CA LYS A 747 9.39 3.55 -2.78
C LYS A 747 10.38 4.29 -3.66
N GLY A 748 11.37 4.93 -3.05
CA GLY A 748 12.30 5.83 -3.76
C GLY A 748 11.67 7.12 -4.27
N THR A 749 12.49 8.16 -4.38
CA THR A 749 12.09 9.48 -4.89
C THR A 749 13.29 10.18 -5.53
N ARG A 750 13.07 10.97 -6.58
CA ARG A 750 14.10 11.85 -7.19
C ARG A 750 13.52 13.24 -7.45
N ALA A 751 14.26 14.30 -7.14
CA ALA A 751 13.80 15.67 -7.38
C ALA A 751 13.75 16.00 -8.88
N ARG A 752 12.65 16.62 -9.34
CA ARG A 752 12.54 17.14 -10.71
C ARG A 752 13.65 18.17 -10.98
N VAL A 753 13.93 18.41 -12.25
CA VAL A 753 14.59 19.66 -12.66
C VAL A 753 13.53 20.76 -12.67
N ILE A 754 13.71 21.78 -11.83
CA ILE A 754 12.89 23.00 -11.88
C ILE A 754 13.51 23.93 -12.94
N PRO A 755 12.73 24.51 -13.88
CA PRO A 755 13.27 25.41 -14.89
C PRO A 755 13.92 26.65 -14.27
N GLN A 756 15.15 26.97 -14.63
CA GLN A 756 15.82 28.18 -14.13
C GLN A 756 15.12 29.49 -14.54
N ASN A 757 14.33 29.45 -15.62
CA ASN A 757 13.54 30.56 -16.12
C ASN A 757 12.10 30.63 -15.53
N GLY A 758 11.71 29.67 -14.68
CA GLY A 758 10.37 29.58 -14.08
C GLY A 758 9.22 29.22 -15.03
N ILE A 759 9.45 29.08 -16.34
CA ILE A 759 8.41 28.95 -17.38
C ILE A 759 8.46 27.58 -18.07
N SER A 760 9.62 27.16 -18.58
CA SER A 760 9.76 25.91 -19.34
C SER A 760 11.20 25.41 -19.38
N ARG A 761 11.37 24.09 -19.27
CA ARG A 761 12.68 23.44 -19.33
C ARG A 761 13.32 23.62 -20.69
N THR A 762 14.59 23.99 -20.71
CA THR A 762 15.46 23.81 -21.88
C THR A 762 15.65 22.32 -22.20
N ASP A 763 16.07 22.02 -23.43
CA ASP A 763 16.48 20.67 -23.86
C ASP A 763 17.45 19.98 -22.88
N ALA A 764 18.35 20.74 -22.26
CA ALA A 764 19.32 20.21 -21.30
C ALA A 764 18.66 19.83 -19.96
N GLU A 765 17.81 20.73 -19.43
CA GLU A 765 17.03 20.48 -18.21
C GLU A 765 16.03 19.34 -18.39
N ALA A 766 15.39 19.23 -19.55
CA ALA A 766 14.46 18.14 -19.88
C ALA A 766 15.17 16.78 -19.97
N ARG A 767 16.35 16.70 -20.60
CA ARG A 767 17.15 15.46 -20.67
C ARG A 767 17.71 15.05 -19.31
N GLU A 768 18.00 16.01 -18.43
CA GLU A 768 18.39 15.74 -17.03
C GLU A 768 17.19 15.28 -16.18
N ASP A 769 16.00 15.87 -16.34
CA ASP A 769 14.76 15.40 -15.69
C ASP A 769 14.44 13.95 -16.09
N GLU A 770 14.52 13.65 -17.38
CA GLU A 770 14.36 12.29 -17.94
C GLU A 770 15.48 11.32 -17.46
N ARG A 771 16.72 11.80 -17.30
CA ARG A 771 17.82 11.02 -16.70
C ARG A 771 17.52 10.66 -15.24
N ARG A 772 16.96 11.59 -14.47
CA ARG A 772 16.57 11.34 -13.07
C ARG A 772 15.43 10.34 -12.96
N ALA A 773 14.41 10.45 -13.82
CA ALA A 773 13.34 9.46 -13.92
C ALA A 773 13.91 8.04 -14.19
N ARG A 774 14.75 7.89 -15.23
CA ARG A 774 15.41 6.60 -15.53
C ARG A 774 16.34 6.11 -14.41
N SER A 775 16.99 7.01 -13.67
CA SER A 775 17.82 6.63 -12.51
C SER A 775 17.00 6.01 -11.37
N LEU A 776 15.71 6.37 -11.25
CA LEU A 776 14.78 5.77 -10.30
C LEU A 776 14.24 4.44 -10.84
N GLU A 777 13.81 4.42 -12.11
CA GLU A 777 13.33 3.23 -12.84
C GLU A 777 14.30 2.05 -12.77
N LEU A 778 15.61 2.31 -12.93
CA LEU A 778 16.67 1.30 -12.98
C LEU A 778 17.31 1.00 -11.61
N SER A 779 16.87 1.66 -10.53
CA SER A 779 17.51 1.52 -9.21
C SER A 779 17.16 0.20 -8.52
N LEU A 780 18.09 -0.76 -8.48
CA LEU A 780 17.91 -2.07 -7.84
C LEU A 780 17.35 -2.00 -6.40
N LYS A 781 17.87 -1.12 -5.53
CA LYS A 781 17.35 -0.88 -4.16
C LYS A 781 15.85 -0.52 -4.18
N ASN A 782 15.49 0.61 -4.79
CA ASN A 782 14.11 1.08 -4.87
C ASN A 782 13.14 0.05 -5.50
N ARG A 783 13.59 -0.70 -6.52
CA ARG A 783 12.80 -1.79 -7.13
C ARG A 783 12.55 -2.93 -6.15
N ALA A 784 13.57 -3.34 -5.39
CA ALA A 784 13.46 -4.41 -4.41
C ALA A 784 12.51 -4.05 -3.26
N GLU A 785 12.64 -2.84 -2.70
CA GLU A 785 11.69 -2.28 -1.72
C GLU A 785 10.26 -2.24 -2.26
N ASN A 786 10.08 -1.79 -3.51
CA ASN A 786 8.75 -1.70 -4.11
C ASN A 786 8.13 -3.09 -4.28
N LEU A 787 8.93 -4.10 -4.68
CA LEU A 787 8.45 -5.48 -4.81
C LEU A 787 8.07 -6.10 -3.47
N MET A 788 8.90 -5.92 -2.43
CA MET A 788 8.62 -6.38 -1.06
C MET A 788 7.28 -5.85 -0.55
N ILE A 789 7.04 -4.54 -0.68
CA ILE A 789 5.78 -3.94 -0.21
C ILE A 789 4.59 -4.25 -1.12
N VAL A 790 4.80 -4.45 -2.43
CA VAL A 790 3.73 -4.93 -3.33
C VAL A 790 3.28 -6.34 -2.95
N ASP A 791 4.19 -7.28 -2.74
CA ASP A 791 3.83 -8.65 -2.37
C ASP A 791 3.22 -8.73 -0.96
N LEU A 792 3.68 -7.91 -0.01
CA LEU A 792 3.08 -7.76 1.33
C LEU A 792 1.64 -7.24 1.25
N LEU A 793 1.39 -6.18 0.47
CA LEU A 793 0.05 -5.61 0.30
C LEU A 793 -0.88 -6.55 -0.48
N ARG A 794 -0.38 -7.35 -1.43
CA ARG A 794 -1.16 -8.42 -2.04
C ARG A 794 -1.62 -9.44 -0.98
N ASN A 795 -0.74 -9.86 -0.07
CA ASN A 795 -1.08 -10.78 1.03
C ASN A 795 -2.12 -10.16 1.98
N ASP A 796 -1.97 -8.88 2.34
CA ASP A 796 -2.92 -8.17 3.19
C ASP A 796 -4.33 -8.14 2.56
N LEU A 797 -4.41 -7.84 1.25
CA LEU A 797 -5.68 -7.83 0.50
C LEU A 797 -6.25 -9.25 0.36
N SER A 798 -5.43 -10.27 0.06
CA SER A 798 -5.85 -11.67 -0.08
C SER A 798 -6.44 -12.28 1.21
N ARG A 799 -6.23 -11.66 2.38
CA ARG A 799 -6.90 -12.05 3.64
C ARG A 799 -8.40 -11.70 3.68
N VAL A 800 -8.89 -10.80 2.81
CA VAL A 800 -10.28 -10.29 2.81
C VAL A 800 -10.95 -10.13 1.44
N CYS A 801 -10.18 -10.06 0.35
CA CYS A 801 -10.68 -10.00 -1.00
C CYS A 801 -11.26 -11.34 -1.48
N LYS A 802 -11.97 -11.32 -2.61
CA LYS A 802 -12.41 -12.53 -3.32
C LYS A 802 -11.20 -13.20 -3.95
N VAL A 803 -11.13 -14.53 -3.86
CA VAL A 803 -10.04 -15.34 -4.44
C VAL A 803 -9.84 -15.00 -5.93
N GLY A 804 -8.60 -14.74 -6.33
CA GLY A 804 -8.22 -14.37 -7.69
C GLY A 804 -8.60 -12.95 -8.13
N SER A 805 -9.17 -12.11 -7.24
CA SER A 805 -9.45 -10.71 -7.55
C SER A 805 -8.28 -9.76 -7.26
N VAL A 806 -7.30 -10.20 -6.46
CA VAL A 806 -6.13 -9.38 -6.07
C VAL A 806 -5.11 -9.35 -7.20
N HIS A 807 -4.86 -8.16 -7.75
CA HIS A 807 -4.00 -7.98 -8.92
C HIS A 807 -3.20 -6.67 -8.85
N VAL A 808 -2.05 -6.66 -9.53
CA VAL A 808 -1.19 -5.47 -9.66
C VAL A 808 -1.46 -4.83 -11.02
N SER A 809 -2.13 -3.68 -11.02
CA SER A 809 -2.53 -2.95 -12.24
C SER A 809 -1.43 -2.08 -12.82
N LYS A 810 -0.51 -1.61 -11.96
CA LYS A 810 0.75 -0.95 -12.30
C LYS A 810 1.83 -1.49 -11.36
N LEU A 811 3.01 -1.84 -11.89
CA LEU A 811 4.16 -2.32 -11.12
C LEU A 811 5.37 -1.43 -11.42
N MET A 812 5.89 -0.75 -10.40
CA MET A 812 7.07 0.13 -10.46
C MET A 812 6.98 1.24 -11.52
N ASP A 813 5.80 1.84 -11.69
CA ASP A 813 5.56 2.93 -12.64
C ASP A 813 6.16 4.25 -12.12
N ILE A 814 6.68 5.11 -13.00
CA ILE A 814 7.38 6.35 -12.62
C ILE A 814 6.44 7.55 -12.79
N GLU A 815 5.75 7.90 -11.72
CA GLU A 815 4.83 9.03 -11.69
C GLU A 815 5.60 10.35 -11.43
N SER A 816 5.26 11.38 -12.21
CA SER A 816 6.04 12.61 -12.35
C SER A 816 5.27 13.84 -11.87
N PHE A 817 5.34 14.10 -10.57
CA PHE A 817 4.71 15.23 -9.89
C PHE A 817 5.47 16.55 -10.13
N ALA A 818 4.91 17.68 -9.67
CA ALA A 818 5.46 19.01 -9.91
C ALA A 818 6.93 19.17 -9.44
N THR A 819 7.26 18.63 -8.26
CA THR A 819 8.56 18.76 -7.60
C THR A 819 9.38 17.45 -7.54
N VAL A 820 8.74 16.28 -7.67
CA VAL A 820 9.40 14.96 -7.59
C VAL A 820 8.96 13.95 -8.67
N HIS A 821 9.86 13.03 -9.01
CA HIS A 821 9.52 11.71 -9.57
C HIS A 821 9.44 10.68 -8.44
N GLN A 822 8.48 9.76 -8.52
CA GLN A 822 8.28 8.68 -7.55
C GLN A 822 8.03 7.35 -8.27
N MET A 823 8.52 6.24 -7.71
CA MET A 823 8.15 4.90 -8.19
C MET A 823 6.96 4.39 -7.39
N VAL A 824 5.88 4.11 -8.11
CA VAL A 824 4.56 3.80 -7.55
C VAL A 824 4.06 2.49 -8.13
N SER A 825 3.48 1.64 -7.29
CA SER A 825 2.70 0.48 -7.73
C SER A 825 1.22 0.69 -7.39
N THR A 826 0.32 -0.06 -8.03
CA THR A 826 -1.12 0.02 -7.76
C THR A 826 -1.71 -1.39 -7.67
N ILE A 827 -1.93 -1.85 -6.44
CA ILE A 827 -2.56 -3.12 -6.13
C ILE A 827 -4.06 -2.88 -5.96
N ARG A 828 -4.89 -3.75 -6.53
CA ARG A 828 -6.35 -3.72 -6.41
C ARG A 828 -6.91 -5.08 -6.06
N GLY A 829 -8.06 -5.11 -5.39
CA GLY A 829 -8.81 -6.34 -5.11
C GLY A 829 -10.28 -6.06 -4.84
N THR A 830 -11.16 -7.03 -5.09
CA THR A 830 -12.60 -6.89 -4.78
C THR A 830 -12.85 -7.50 -3.42
N LEU A 831 -13.46 -6.78 -2.48
CA LEU A 831 -13.77 -7.33 -1.15
C LEU A 831 -14.77 -8.49 -1.25
N SER A 832 -14.60 -9.49 -0.40
CA SER A 832 -15.60 -10.56 -0.24
C SER A 832 -16.91 -10.00 0.32
N GLU A 833 -18.04 -10.58 -0.06
CA GLU A 833 -19.39 -10.09 0.34
C GLU A 833 -19.64 -10.15 1.86
N SER A 834 -18.87 -10.96 2.58
CA SER A 834 -18.85 -11.05 4.04
C SER A 834 -17.81 -10.12 4.71
N LYS A 835 -17.22 -9.18 3.97
CA LYS A 835 -16.12 -8.30 4.43
C LYS A 835 -16.38 -6.83 4.14
N THR A 836 -15.89 -5.99 5.03
CA THR A 836 -16.02 -4.53 5.01
C THR A 836 -14.65 -3.86 4.80
N SER A 837 -14.66 -2.56 4.52
CA SER A 837 -13.46 -1.71 4.60
C SER A 837 -12.78 -1.76 5.96
N ILE A 838 -13.51 -2.07 7.04
CA ILE A 838 -12.96 -2.24 8.39
C ILE A 838 -12.25 -3.59 8.55
N ASP A 839 -12.76 -4.67 7.94
CA ASP A 839 -12.04 -5.95 7.92
C ASP A 839 -10.71 -5.84 7.17
N LEU A 840 -10.72 -5.10 6.05
CA LEU A 840 -9.53 -4.77 5.27
C LEU A 840 -8.54 -3.91 6.10
N LEU A 841 -9.03 -2.91 6.84
CA LEU A 841 -8.23 -2.13 7.78
C LEU A 841 -7.56 -3.04 8.83
N ARG A 842 -8.30 -4.01 9.44
CA ARG A 842 -7.72 -4.96 10.40
C ARG A 842 -6.61 -5.81 9.81
N ALA A 843 -6.78 -6.23 8.54
CA ALA A 843 -5.88 -7.16 7.87
C ALA A 843 -4.58 -6.52 7.37
N SER A 844 -4.55 -5.18 7.24
CA SER A 844 -3.47 -4.44 6.57
C SER A 844 -2.75 -3.42 7.44
N PHE A 845 -3.41 -2.78 8.41
CA PHE A 845 -2.79 -1.71 9.21
C PHE A 845 -1.74 -2.23 10.21
N PRO A 846 -0.62 -1.52 10.45
CA PRO A 846 -0.20 -0.25 9.83
C PRO A 846 0.36 -0.43 8.41
N GLY A 847 0.44 0.67 7.66
CA GLY A 847 0.86 0.65 6.26
C GLY A 847 2.24 0.03 6.05
N GLY A 848 2.33 -0.97 5.16
CA GLY A 848 3.52 -1.81 4.99
C GLY A 848 4.81 -1.06 4.64
N SER A 849 4.71 0.07 3.92
CA SER A 849 5.84 0.95 3.62
C SER A 849 6.44 1.63 4.86
N MET A 850 5.72 1.65 5.99
CA MET A 850 6.17 2.13 7.30
C MET A 850 6.49 1.00 8.30
N THR A 851 6.35 -0.27 7.93
CA THR A 851 6.82 -1.42 8.73
C THR A 851 8.06 -2.05 8.12
N GLY A 852 7.98 -2.49 6.86
CA GLY A 852 8.83 -3.56 6.33
C GLY A 852 8.19 -4.95 6.50
N ALA A 853 8.94 -6.01 6.20
CA ALA A 853 8.43 -7.37 5.99
C ALA A 853 9.44 -8.45 6.45
N PRO A 854 9.02 -9.57 7.10
CA PRO A 854 7.65 -9.91 7.48
C PRO A 854 7.10 -8.99 8.58
N LYS A 855 5.87 -8.49 8.39
CA LYS A 855 5.29 -7.37 9.12
C LYS A 855 5.31 -7.54 10.64
N ILE A 856 4.84 -8.68 11.15
CA ILE A 856 4.73 -8.96 12.60
C ILE A 856 6.10 -8.90 13.26
N ARG A 857 7.03 -9.76 12.82
CA ARG A 857 8.40 -9.82 13.34
C ARG A 857 9.16 -8.50 13.19
N THR A 858 8.95 -7.79 12.08
CA THR A 858 9.61 -6.50 11.82
C THR A 858 9.11 -5.41 12.77
N MET A 859 7.82 -5.38 13.13
CA MET A 859 7.29 -4.44 14.12
C MET A 859 7.83 -4.70 15.53
N GLU A 860 8.02 -5.97 15.90
CA GLU A 860 8.64 -6.36 17.19
C GLU A 860 10.08 -5.84 17.27
N LEU A 861 10.89 -6.04 16.22
CA LEU A 861 12.25 -5.53 16.15
C LEU A 861 12.32 -4.01 16.14
N LEU A 862 11.40 -3.33 15.45
CA LEU A 862 11.34 -1.86 15.46
C LEU A 862 10.97 -1.31 16.84
N GLU A 863 10.14 -2.00 17.63
CA GLU A 863 9.82 -1.58 19.00
C GLU A 863 11.05 -1.62 19.93
N GLU A 864 11.95 -2.58 19.72
CA GLU A 864 13.26 -2.64 20.39
C GLU A 864 14.24 -1.57 19.86
N LEU A 865 14.46 -1.52 18.54
CA LEU A 865 15.43 -0.63 17.88
C LEU A 865 15.06 0.86 17.99
N GLU A 866 13.76 1.20 18.02
CA GLU A 866 13.29 2.56 18.26
C GLU A 866 13.21 2.91 19.76
N GLN A 867 13.79 2.06 20.62
CA GLN A 867 14.00 2.28 22.05
C GLN A 867 12.70 2.54 22.82
N GLN A 868 11.62 1.85 22.43
CA GLN A 868 10.25 2.02 22.96
C GLN A 868 9.68 3.45 22.78
N VAL A 869 10.23 4.25 21.86
CA VAL A 869 9.70 5.59 21.53
C VAL A 869 8.51 5.45 20.58
N GLU A 870 7.30 5.47 21.12
CA GLU A 870 6.05 5.44 20.33
C GLU A 870 6.07 6.46 19.18
N ARG A 871 5.63 6.03 17.99
CA ARG A 871 5.48 6.91 16.82
C ARG A 871 4.24 7.81 16.92
N GLY A 872 3.25 7.41 17.75
CA GLY A 872 2.02 8.17 17.97
C GLY A 872 1.24 8.36 16.66
N PRO A 873 0.79 9.58 16.31
CA PRO A 873 0.16 9.82 15.02
C PRO A 873 1.09 9.63 13.81
N TYR A 874 2.41 9.83 13.93
CA TYR A 874 3.33 9.61 12.81
C TYR A 874 3.42 8.12 12.45
N SER A 875 3.56 7.80 11.16
CA SER A 875 3.40 6.44 10.59
C SER A 875 2.00 5.82 10.78
N GLY A 876 1.06 6.54 11.40
CA GLY A 876 -0.36 6.20 11.46
C GLY A 876 -1.09 6.52 10.15
N SER A 877 -2.41 6.65 10.23
CA SER A 877 -3.31 6.89 9.09
C SER A 877 -4.38 7.92 9.43
N LEU A 878 -4.69 8.83 8.50
CA LEU A 878 -5.72 9.87 8.64
C LEU A 878 -6.63 9.85 7.41
N GLY A 879 -7.95 9.93 7.60
CA GLY A 879 -8.91 9.88 6.50
C GLY A 879 -10.36 9.73 6.96
N TYR A 880 -11.16 9.00 6.17
CA TYR A 880 -12.60 8.80 6.42
C TYR A 880 -13.08 7.34 6.33
N LEU A 881 -14.17 7.05 7.04
CA LEU A 881 -14.98 5.83 6.97
C LEU A 881 -16.43 6.21 6.64
N SER A 882 -16.83 6.05 5.38
CA SER A 882 -18.09 6.57 4.82
C SER A 882 -19.30 5.66 5.08
N VAL A 883 -20.50 6.22 5.23
CA VAL A 883 -21.72 5.47 5.60
C VAL A 883 -22.20 4.41 4.59
N ASN A 884 -21.64 4.43 3.38
CA ASN A 884 -21.85 3.45 2.31
C ASN A 884 -20.77 2.35 2.24
N GLY A 885 -19.89 2.27 3.24
CA GLY A 885 -18.78 1.31 3.32
C GLY A 885 -17.49 1.75 2.60
N CYS A 886 -17.48 2.89 1.91
CA CYS A 886 -16.28 3.42 1.26
C CYS A 886 -15.29 4.02 2.26
N MET A 887 -14.02 4.10 1.89
CA MET A 887 -12.92 4.60 2.74
C MET A 887 -11.84 5.26 1.87
N ASP A 888 -11.18 6.29 2.38
CA ASP A 888 -9.87 6.71 1.88
C ASP A 888 -9.02 7.17 3.06
N MET A 889 -7.76 6.78 3.05
CA MET A 889 -6.85 6.83 4.20
C MET A 889 -5.41 7.07 3.72
N ASN A 890 -4.76 8.11 4.26
CA ASN A 890 -3.35 8.40 4.00
C ASN A 890 -2.41 7.60 4.93
N ILE A 891 -1.10 7.70 4.68
CA ILE A 891 -0.09 7.47 5.72
C ILE A 891 0.30 8.83 6.31
N ILE A 892 0.38 8.96 7.64
CA ILE A 892 0.80 10.20 8.31
C ILE A 892 2.33 10.31 8.27
N ILE A 893 2.83 10.81 7.13
CA ILE A 893 4.24 11.10 6.83
C ILE A 893 4.37 12.49 6.22
N ARG A 894 5.57 13.09 6.36
CA ARG A 894 5.83 14.51 6.05
C ARG A 894 4.90 15.47 6.83
N SER A 895 4.59 15.09 8.07
CA SER A 895 3.62 15.77 8.92
C SER A 895 4.33 16.43 10.11
N ALA A 896 3.80 17.56 10.57
CA ALA A 896 4.09 18.10 11.90
C ALA A 896 2.95 17.71 12.85
N VAL A 897 3.29 17.11 14.00
CA VAL A 897 2.35 16.78 15.07
C VAL A 897 2.61 17.72 16.23
N LEU A 898 1.55 18.33 16.78
CA LEU A 898 1.63 19.32 17.86
C LEU A 898 0.76 18.87 19.04
N ALA A 899 1.41 18.67 20.20
CA ALA A 899 0.78 18.22 21.44
C ALA A 899 1.17 19.15 22.61
N PRO A 900 0.39 19.21 23.72
CA PRO A 900 0.79 19.92 24.92
C PRO A 900 2.13 19.41 25.49
N SER A 901 3.05 20.34 25.71
CA SER A 901 4.17 20.13 26.61
C SER A 901 3.70 20.27 28.06
N THR A 902 4.45 19.68 29.00
CA THR A 902 4.14 19.59 30.44
C THR A 902 4.20 20.93 31.19
N ASP A 903 4.44 22.02 30.49
CA ASP A 903 4.52 23.41 30.98
C ASP A 903 3.33 24.28 30.50
N ASP A 904 2.41 23.69 29.70
CA ASP A 904 1.21 24.27 29.08
C ASP A 904 1.39 25.52 28.19
N GLU A 905 2.42 26.34 28.40
CA GLU A 905 2.79 27.49 27.57
C GLU A 905 3.43 27.12 26.23
N THR A 906 3.85 25.86 26.03
CA THR A 906 4.54 25.41 24.81
C THR A 906 3.87 24.23 24.11
N TRP A 907 3.94 24.27 22.77
CA TRP A 907 3.73 23.14 21.89
C TRP A 907 4.97 22.24 21.90
N LYS A 908 4.80 20.95 22.24
CA LYS A 908 5.72 19.90 21.82
C LYS A 908 5.42 19.60 20.35
N VAL A 909 6.32 19.98 19.45
CA VAL A 909 6.22 19.69 18.01
C VAL A 909 7.11 18.49 17.72
N SER A 910 6.56 17.45 17.08
CA SER A 910 7.33 16.33 16.54
C SER A 910 7.15 16.18 15.02
N ILE A 911 8.25 15.81 14.35
CA ILE A 911 8.32 15.54 12.92
C ILE A 911 9.03 14.20 12.77
N GLY A 912 8.29 13.15 12.39
CA GLY A 912 8.86 11.84 12.11
C GLY A 912 9.45 11.75 10.70
N ALA A 913 10.59 11.07 10.56
CA ALA A 913 11.17 10.70 9.28
C ALA A 913 11.98 9.40 9.40
N GLY A 914 12.14 8.67 8.30
CA GLY A 914 12.86 7.39 8.30
C GLY A 914 12.96 6.78 6.91
N GLY A 915 13.45 5.55 6.83
CA GLY A 915 13.71 4.86 5.56
C GLY A 915 13.64 3.34 5.69
N ALA A 916 13.55 2.69 4.53
CA ALA A 916 13.62 1.24 4.42
C ALA A 916 15.09 0.79 4.51
N ILE A 917 15.42 0.10 5.59
CA ILE A 917 16.73 -0.55 5.75
C ILE A 917 16.64 -1.93 5.10
N THR A 918 17.52 -2.17 4.14
CA THR A 918 17.59 -3.40 3.33
C THR A 918 19.03 -3.91 3.29
N ALA A 919 19.26 -5.11 2.73
CA ALA A 919 20.61 -5.61 2.44
C ALA A 919 21.40 -4.79 1.37
N LEU A 920 20.85 -3.66 0.90
CA LEU A 920 21.45 -2.71 -0.04
C LEU A 920 21.50 -1.28 0.53
N SER A 921 21.32 -1.12 1.84
CA SER A 921 21.30 0.16 2.55
C SER A 921 22.68 0.55 3.08
N GLU A 922 22.97 1.85 3.07
CA GLU A 922 24.24 2.42 3.54
C GLU A 922 23.93 3.49 4.60
N ALA A 923 24.47 3.37 5.81
CA ALA A 923 23.96 4.09 6.98
C ALA A 923 24.00 5.63 6.85
N GLN A 924 25.01 6.17 6.16
CA GLN A 924 25.12 7.59 5.85
C GLN A 924 24.01 8.05 4.90
N ASP A 925 23.73 7.30 3.83
CA ASP A 925 22.72 7.61 2.82
C ASP A 925 21.30 7.58 3.44
N GLU A 926 21.00 6.60 4.29
CA GLU A 926 19.68 6.53 4.97
C GLU A 926 19.50 7.68 5.97
N TYR A 927 20.56 8.09 6.67
CA TYR A 927 20.50 9.25 7.57
C TYR A 927 20.32 10.57 6.79
N GLU A 928 20.99 10.72 5.64
CA GLU A 928 20.77 11.86 4.74
C GLU A 928 19.36 11.85 4.13
N GLU A 929 18.83 10.68 3.75
CA GLU A 929 17.45 10.58 3.26
C GLU A 929 16.41 10.88 4.36
N MET A 930 16.64 10.43 5.59
CA MET A 930 15.83 10.79 6.77
C MET A 930 15.80 12.32 6.98
N GLN A 931 16.97 12.98 6.97
CA GLN A 931 17.05 14.45 7.08
C GLN A 931 16.39 15.16 5.90
N LEU A 932 16.57 14.65 4.68
CA LEU A 932 15.92 15.18 3.46
C LEU A 932 14.39 15.03 3.51
N LYS A 933 13.88 13.95 4.10
CA LYS A 933 12.44 13.72 4.30
C LYS A 933 11.83 14.73 5.27
N ALA A 934 12.51 15.03 6.39
CA ALA A 934 12.04 15.98 7.39
C ALA A 934 12.14 17.45 6.95
N ARG A 935 13.15 17.81 6.12
CA ARG A 935 13.57 19.19 5.80
C ARG A 935 12.43 20.17 5.49
N ALA A 936 11.47 19.79 4.64
CA ALA A 936 10.38 20.68 4.23
C ALA A 936 9.43 21.03 5.39
N VAL A 937 9.16 20.06 6.27
CA VAL A 937 8.31 20.24 7.45
C VAL A 937 9.05 21.06 8.51
N VAL A 938 10.34 20.78 8.73
CA VAL A 938 11.22 21.56 9.62
C VAL A 938 11.25 23.03 9.20
N ALA A 939 11.42 23.32 7.91
CA ALA A 939 11.41 24.68 7.38
C ALA A 939 10.06 25.39 7.59
N ALA A 940 8.93 24.70 7.37
CA ALA A 940 7.60 25.26 7.62
C ALA A 940 7.38 25.60 9.11
N VAL A 941 7.82 24.73 10.03
CA VAL A 941 7.75 24.99 11.49
C VAL A 941 8.72 26.11 11.90
N GLN A 942 9.91 26.21 11.31
CA GLN A 942 10.87 27.29 11.60
C GLN A 942 10.36 28.67 11.14
N ASP A 943 9.75 28.76 9.95
CA ASP A 943 9.13 30.00 9.46
C ASP A 943 7.90 30.39 10.32
N TRP A 944 7.08 29.41 10.71
CA TRP A 944 5.95 29.60 11.65
C TRP A 944 6.40 30.03 13.05
N ALA A 945 7.45 29.44 13.59
CA ALA A 945 7.98 29.77 14.91
C ALA A 945 8.60 31.17 14.95
N SER A 946 9.36 31.55 13.90
CA SER A 946 10.07 32.83 13.83
C SER A 946 9.17 34.04 13.55
N LYS A 947 8.02 33.86 12.88
CA LYS A 947 7.05 34.92 12.56
C LYS A 947 5.75 34.75 13.37
N PRO A 948 5.69 35.22 14.64
CA PRO A 948 4.41 35.43 15.32
C PRO A 948 3.57 36.44 14.51
N GLY A 949 2.24 36.30 14.52
CA GLY A 949 1.35 37.08 13.66
C GLY A 949 1.55 38.59 13.83
N MET A 950 1.96 39.27 12.75
CA MET A 950 2.49 40.64 12.80
C MET A 950 1.49 41.65 13.39
N GLU A 951 2.00 42.67 14.08
CA GLU A 951 1.19 43.80 14.52
C GLU A 951 1.03 44.79 13.36
N SER A 952 -0.23 45.17 13.04
CA SER A 952 -0.46 46.12 11.96
C SER A 952 0.19 47.46 12.32
N SER A 953 1.03 48.00 11.42
CA SER A 953 2.02 49.01 11.77
C SER A 953 1.45 50.45 11.90
N LYS A 954 0.25 50.58 12.48
CA LYS A 954 -0.47 51.86 12.68
C LYS A 954 -0.31 52.43 14.10
N GLU A 955 -0.26 51.59 15.14
CA GLU A 955 -0.24 52.09 16.53
C GLU A 955 1.11 52.66 16.98
N MET A 956 2.23 52.10 16.50
CA MET A 956 3.58 52.54 16.89
C MET A 956 3.95 53.95 16.38
N MET A 957 3.08 54.61 15.60
CA MET A 957 3.22 55.99 15.13
C MET A 957 2.57 57.06 16.04
N GLN A 958 1.76 56.68 17.04
CA GLN A 958 1.09 57.65 17.94
C GLN A 958 1.54 57.56 19.40
N GLY A 959 2.23 56.48 19.80
CA GLY A 959 2.57 56.17 21.19
C GLY A 959 3.91 56.69 21.74
N ASN A 960 4.59 57.68 21.13
CA ASN A 960 5.86 58.17 21.70
C ASN A 960 6.15 59.68 21.53
N LYS A 961 5.53 60.49 22.40
CA LYS A 961 6.07 61.77 22.87
C LYS A 961 6.11 61.72 24.39
N ASN A 962 7.19 62.23 24.99
CA ASN A 962 7.48 62.30 26.43
C ASN A 962 8.02 61.00 27.09
N ALA A 963 9.23 60.58 26.70
CA ALA A 963 10.06 59.64 27.47
C ALA A 963 11.55 60.03 27.44
N THR A 964 11.91 61.13 28.10
CA THR A 964 13.31 61.58 28.22
C THR A 964 14.06 60.78 29.28
N THR A 965 14.82 59.76 28.88
CA THR A 965 15.66 58.96 29.79
C THR A 965 17.11 58.88 29.28
N THR A 966 18.05 59.19 30.17
CA THR A 966 19.48 59.36 29.86
C THR A 966 20.20 58.02 29.64
N VAL A 967 20.85 57.84 28.50
CA VAL A 967 21.76 56.71 28.27
C VAL A 967 23.05 56.92 29.08
N THR A 968 23.33 56.01 30.01
CA THR A 968 24.60 55.96 30.74
C THR A 968 25.34 54.67 30.39
N MET A 969 26.42 54.79 29.60
CA MET A 969 27.29 53.67 29.22
C MET A 969 28.27 53.32 30.36
N ALA A 970 28.23 52.09 30.89
CA ALA A 970 29.31 51.56 31.73
C ALA A 970 29.33 50.01 31.83
N LYS A 971 30.20 49.39 31.01
CA LYS A 971 30.72 48.00 31.12
C LYS A 971 29.71 46.84 31.15
#